data_AF-A0A059J9U2-F1
#
_entry.id   AF-A0A059J9U2-F1
#
_cell.length_a   1.000
_cell.length_b   1.000
_cell.length_c   1.000
_cell.angle_alpha   90.00
_cell.angle_beta   90.00
_cell.angle_gamma   90.00
#
_symmetry.space_group_name_H-M   'P 1'
#
loop_
_entity.id
_entity.type
_entity.pdbx_description
1 polymer ?
#
loop_
_entity_poly.entity_id
_entity_poly.type
_entity_poly.pdbx_seq_one_letter_code
_entity_poly.pdbx_strand_id
1 'polypeptide(L)'
;MKMKNSKRLNVLVYSGAQTYPDWRENILTAPPGNGTTVDSVRQCLYTLRRILSPNYAVIPVTGEMVIGEPWTASCALFVMPGGADLPYCRTLNGEGNRRIKQFVQRGGSYLGLCAGGYYGSERCEFEVGNKKLEVVGDRELAFFPGIARGCAFAGFVYHSEEGARAAELQVSRSALPVGTVPDTFKCYYNGGGVFVDAPKYADQGVDVLASYTEKLHVDPGEGQAAVVYCPVGEGAAILTGPHPEFSAANLDRDEASAPNYSSVVDLLARDDKFRTDFLKACLAKLGLEINQDTATVPSLSQIHLSALEPGAALQVLSSLDDVVTTEDGEDYIKDDNDTFILEKPSSMKMTKIAEALPESSGTPSTATEAAATDVEDRIVDYNAVVKRLVVNDELPDTKTTPYFNHHAFYSNLREYRLQSKEDSRVFGSHMLYGEVVTSTNTILEKNSRLLRRLPNGTTATATVQVAGRGRGSNVWVSPPGQLMFSVCVHHPIDKLMSAPVVFIQYLVAIAIVQGVKTYDKGYDTLPIKLKWPNDIYALDPSDPTCKTYTKIGGILVNAHYSSSEYIAVVGAGLNALNPAPTTSLNALLQTFKTTSNPEPPSLEKLLARILTTFEELYARFLRTGFDKEFEDMYYSNWLHMDQIVTLEAEGGVRAKIKGITRDYGLLIAEELGWEDRPTGKVWQLQSDSNSFDFFKGLLKRKM
;
A
#
# COMPACT_ATOMS: atom_id res chain seq x y z
N MET A 1 -31.80 0.60 13.86
CA MET A 1 -30.74 -0.40 14.06
C MET A 1 -29.47 0.20 13.43
N LYS A 2 -28.56 0.78 14.23
CA LYS A 2 -27.33 1.41 13.71
C LYS A 2 -26.47 0.28 13.12
N MET A 3 -26.23 0.29 11.79
CA MET A 3 -25.17 -0.52 11.20
C MET A 3 -23.87 -0.15 11.92
N LYS A 4 -23.27 -1.08 12.66
CA LYS A 4 -21.94 -0.88 13.21
C LYS A 4 -20.99 -0.76 12.02
N ASN A 5 -20.25 0.35 11.95
CA ASN A 5 -19.29 0.65 10.90
C ASN A 5 -18.31 -0.52 10.73
N SER A 6 -18.21 -1.05 9.51
CA SER A 6 -17.04 -1.80 9.04
C SER A 6 -15.78 -1.04 9.46
N LYS A 7 -14.77 -1.71 10.04
CA LYS A 7 -13.52 -1.06 10.45
C LYS A 7 -12.91 -0.37 9.22
N ARG A 8 -12.73 0.95 9.30
CA ARG A 8 -12.07 1.76 8.27
C ARG A 8 -10.56 1.63 8.46
N LEU A 9 -9.85 1.16 7.45
CA LEU A 9 -8.47 0.70 7.56
C LEU A 9 -7.48 1.51 6.71
N ASN A 10 -7.97 2.36 5.81
CA ASN A 10 -7.14 3.07 4.85
C ASN A 10 -6.98 4.54 5.25
N VAL A 11 -5.76 5.06 5.16
CA VAL A 11 -5.47 6.48 5.12
C VAL A 11 -5.05 6.83 3.69
N LEU A 12 -5.82 7.70 3.05
CA LEU A 12 -5.63 8.05 1.65
C LEU A 12 -4.94 9.41 1.56
N VAL A 13 -3.78 9.46 0.92
CA VAL A 13 -3.01 10.68 0.70
C VAL A 13 -3.22 11.12 -0.74
N TYR A 14 -3.88 12.27 -0.96
CA TYR A 14 -4.06 12.78 -2.31
C TYR A 14 -2.71 13.12 -2.94
N SER A 15 -2.47 12.61 -4.14
CA SER A 15 -1.19 12.75 -4.84
C SER A 15 -1.29 13.48 -6.20
N GLY A 16 -2.48 13.96 -6.56
CA GLY A 16 -2.71 14.70 -7.81
C GLY A 16 -2.97 13.82 -9.04
N ALA A 17 -2.70 14.37 -10.23
CA ALA A 17 -2.97 13.77 -11.53
C ALA A 17 -1.70 13.23 -12.25
N GLN A 18 -0.71 12.78 -11.49
CA GLN A 18 0.29 11.90 -12.10
C GLN A 18 -0.40 10.60 -12.48
N THR A 19 -0.25 10.15 -13.72
CA THR A 19 -0.80 8.86 -14.12
C THR A 19 -0.05 7.76 -13.36
N TYR A 20 -0.70 6.62 -13.11
CA TYR A 20 -0.06 5.50 -12.44
C TYR A 20 1.25 5.02 -13.11
N PRO A 21 1.41 5.08 -14.45
CA PRO A 21 2.71 4.91 -15.13
C PRO A 21 3.81 5.89 -14.68
N ASP A 22 3.48 7.17 -14.50
CA ASP A 22 4.44 8.20 -14.05
C ASP A 22 4.92 7.93 -12.61
N TRP A 23 4.04 7.38 -11.77
CA TRP A 23 4.38 6.87 -10.43
C TRP A 23 5.16 5.55 -10.45
N ARG A 24 5.05 4.77 -11.54
CA ARG A 24 5.64 3.42 -11.66
C ARG A 24 7.11 3.45 -12.07
N GLU A 25 7.58 4.51 -12.74
CA GLU A 25 8.92 4.58 -13.33
C GLU A 25 9.95 5.44 -12.58
N ASN A 26 9.56 6.33 -11.64
CA ASN A 26 10.55 7.07 -10.84
C ASN A 26 9.91 7.69 -9.57
N ILE A 27 10.48 7.40 -8.39
CA ILE A 27 10.03 7.97 -7.11
C ILE A 27 10.59 9.39 -6.87
N LEU A 28 11.56 9.85 -7.67
CA LEU A 28 12.34 11.06 -7.34
C LEU A 28 12.47 12.15 -8.43
N THR A 29 11.99 11.95 -9.66
CA THR A 29 12.33 12.86 -10.78
C THR A 29 11.15 13.33 -11.65
N ALA A 30 9.92 12.87 -11.39
CA ALA A 30 8.76 13.26 -12.19
C ALA A 30 8.28 14.69 -11.82
N PRO A 31 7.96 15.56 -12.81
CA PRO A 31 7.43 16.90 -12.54
C PRO A 31 6.07 16.83 -11.79
N PRO A 32 5.71 17.89 -11.04
CA PRO A 32 4.58 17.87 -10.11
C PRO A 32 3.25 17.54 -10.80
N GLY A 33 2.41 16.76 -10.12
CA GLY A 33 1.01 16.55 -10.49
C GLY A 33 0.14 17.77 -10.20
N ASN A 34 -1.13 17.74 -10.65
CA ASN A 34 -2.13 18.78 -10.41
C ASN A 34 -2.38 19.05 -8.90
N GLY A 35 -1.54 19.89 -8.29
CA GLY A 35 -1.80 20.59 -7.03
C GLY A 35 -0.91 20.23 -5.86
N THR A 36 -0.37 19.02 -5.76
CA THR A 36 0.54 18.65 -4.65
C THR A 36 2.00 18.77 -5.09
N THR A 37 2.92 19.09 -4.17
CA THR A 37 4.36 18.89 -4.43
C THR A 37 4.76 17.43 -4.16
N VAL A 38 5.76 16.93 -4.88
CA VAL A 38 6.30 15.57 -4.69
C VAL A 38 6.78 15.39 -3.26
N ASP A 39 7.50 16.36 -2.72
CA ASP A 39 8.04 16.30 -1.36
C ASP A 39 6.94 16.30 -0.29
N SER A 40 5.87 17.08 -0.46
CA SER A 40 4.73 17.05 0.47
C SER A 40 4.08 15.67 0.53
N VAL A 41 3.88 15.03 -0.63
CA VAL A 41 3.31 13.67 -0.69
C VAL A 41 4.27 12.66 -0.06
N ARG A 42 5.56 12.75 -0.36
CA ARG A 42 6.61 11.88 0.19
C ARG A 42 6.69 11.99 1.72
N GLN A 43 6.73 13.20 2.25
CA GLN A 43 6.75 13.47 3.70
C GLN A 43 5.46 12.99 4.38
N CYS A 44 4.29 13.22 3.77
CA CYS A 44 3.01 12.68 4.26
C CYS A 44 3.06 11.15 4.37
N LEU A 45 3.43 10.46 3.29
CA LEU A 45 3.49 9.00 3.25
C LEU A 45 4.49 8.47 4.29
N TYR A 46 5.68 9.08 4.37
CA TYR A 46 6.72 8.73 5.33
C TYR A 46 6.22 8.85 6.77
N THR A 47 5.78 10.04 7.17
CA THR A 47 5.40 10.34 8.55
C THR A 47 4.16 9.55 8.98
N LEU A 48 3.14 9.47 8.13
CA LEU A 48 1.90 8.76 8.47
C LEU A 48 2.11 7.24 8.56
N ARG A 49 2.94 6.64 7.69
CA ARG A 49 3.24 5.20 7.78
C ARG A 49 3.92 4.86 9.10
N ARG A 50 4.85 5.69 9.56
CA ARG A 50 5.57 5.50 10.82
C ARG A 50 4.67 5.67 12.06
N ILE A 51 3.69 6.58 11.99
CA ILE A 51 2.78 6.86 13.10
C ILE A 51 1.60 5.87 13.17
N LEU A 52 1.09 5.42 12.01
CA LEU A 52 -0.17 4.68 11.92
C LEU A 52 0.00 3.18 11.69
N SER A 53 1.20 2.71 11.33
CA SER A 53 1.50 1.27 11.25
C SER A 53 1.52 0.65 12.66
N PRO A 54 0.94 -0.55 12.89
CA PRO A 54 0.32 -1.45 11.91
C PRO A 54 -1.20 -1.27 11.77
N ASN A 55 -1.79 -0.25 12.40
CA ASN A 55 -3.23 -0.09 12.54
C ASN A 55 -3.94 0.40 11.26
N TYR A 56 -3.21 1.08 10.36
CA TYR A 56 -3.76 1.59 9.10
C TYR A 56 -2.82 1.37 7.91
N ALA A 57 -3.41 1.28 6.73
CA ALA A 57 -2.74 1.31 5.45
C ALA A 57 -2.67 2.73 4.88
N VAL A 58 -1.48 3.28 4.67
CA VAL A 58 -1.30 4.63 4.09
C VAL A 58 -0.99 4.54 2.60
N ILE A 59 -1.92 5.03 1.76
CA ILE A 59 -1.95 4.79 0.32
C ILE A 59 -2.10 6.12 -0.45
N PRO A 60 -1.28 6.40 -1.47
CA PRO A 60 -1.50 7.56 -2.35
C PRO A 60 -2.70 7.34 -3.28
N VAL A 61 -3.47 8.39 -3.56
CA VAL A 61 -4.64 8.36 -4.47
C VAL A 61 -4.68 9.54 -5.42
N THR A 62 -5.09 9.28 -6.66
CA THR A 62 -5.24 10.32 -7.71
C THR A 62 -6.64 10.93 -7.73
N GLY A 63 -6.82 12.06 -8.42
CA GLY A 63 -8.14 12.66 -8.62
C GLY A 63 -9.15 11.73 -9.29
N GLU A 64 -8.70 10.96 -10.28
CA GLU A 64 -9.52 9.94 -10.95
C GLU A 64 -10.00 8.86 -9.99
N MET A 65 -9.13 8.38 -9.08
CA MET A 65 -9.52 7.41 -8.06
C MET A 65 -10.53 8.00 -7.07
N VAL A 66 -10.35 9.26 -6.67
CA VAL A 66 -11.28 9.95 -5.75
C VAL A 66 -12.67 10.08 -6.37
N ILE A 67 -12.76 10.37 -7.68
CA ILE A 67 -14.01 10.58 -8.40
C ILE A 67 -14.64 9.26 -8.87
N GLY A 68 -13.84 8.32 -9.37
CA GLY A 68 -14.29 7.10 -10.05
C GLY A 68 -14.43 5.87 -9.15
N GLU A 69 -13.55 5.70 -8.16
CA GLU A 69 -13.44 4.43 -7.42
C GLU A 69 -14.20 4.46 -6.06
N PRO A 70 -14.73 3.33 -5.58
CA PRO A 70 -15.42 3.26 -4.30
C PRO A 70 -14.44 3.19 -3.10
N TRP A 71 -14.04 4.33 -2.54
CA TRP A 71 -13.03 4.40 -1.46
C TRP A 71 -13.59 4.75 -0.07
N THR A 72 -14.73 5.44 0.01
CA THR A 72 -15.25 6.03 1.26
C THR A 72 -15.58 5.03 2.37
N ALA A 73 -15.93 3.80 2.01
CA ALA A 73 -16.32 2.76 2.98
C ALA A 73 -15.13 2.20 3.77
N SER A 74 -13.92 2.21 3.20
CA SER A 74 -12.70 1.65 3.81
C SER A 74 -11.73 2.73 4.30
N CYS A 75 -11.94 3.99 3.91
CA CYS A 75 -11.12 5.12 4.31
C CYS A 75 -11.45 5.59 5.73
N ALA A 76 -10.44 5.73 6.59
CA ALA A 76 -10.51 6.33 7.91
C ALA A 76 -10.16 7.82 7.87
N LEU A 77 -9.12 8.17 7.12
CA LEU A 77 -8.58 9.53 7.01
C LEU A 77 -8.25 9.86 5.55
N PHE A 78 -8.76 11.00 5.08
CA PHE A 78 -8.40 11.58 3.79
C PHE A 78 -7.47 12.77 3.98
N VAL A 79 -6.27 12.70 3.40
CA VAL A 79 -5.20 13.69 3.58
C VAL A 79 -5.00 14.48 2.29
N MET A 80 -5.02 15.81 2.39
CA MET A 80 -4.67 16.75 1.33
C MET A 80 -3.33 17.42 1.66
N PRO A 81 -2.23 17.04 0.99
CA PRO A 81 -0.90 17.60 1.24
C PRO A 81 -0.74 19.07 0.78
N GLY A 82 0.44 19.62 1.06
CA GLY A 82 0.88 20.93 0.57
C GLY A 82 1.12 20.99 -0.94
N GLY A 83 1.10 22.22 -1.47
CA GLY A 83 1.31 22.53 -2.88
C GLY A 83 0.54 23.77 -3.35
N ALA A 84 -0.17 23.68 -4.46
CA ALA A 84 -1.02 24.72 -5.02
C ALA A 84 -2.49 24.30 -4.99
N ASP A 85 -3.33 25.17 -4.45
CA ASP A 85 -4.77 24.96 -4.24
C ASP A 85 -5.57 24.90 -5.56
N LEU A 86 -5.40 25.86 -6.48
CA LEU A 86 -6.24 25.93 -7.69
C LEU A 86 -6.26 24.65 -8.54
N PRO A 87 -5.15 23.92 -8.72
CA PRO A 87 -5.20 22.60 -9.35
C PRO A 87 -6.09 21.57 -8.62
N TYR A 88 -6.21 21.61 -7.29
CA TYR A 88 -7.19 20.80 -6.55
C TYR A 88 -8.60 21.16 -6.98
N CYS A 89 -8.90 22.46 -7.03
CA CYS A 89 -10.19 22.97 -7.50
C CYS A 89 -10.51 22.47 -8.92
N ARG A 90 -9.57 22.58 -9.86
CA ARG A 90 -9.76 22.12 -11.25
C ARG A 90 -10.06 20.63 -11.35
N THR A 91 -9.48 19.83 -10.46
CA THR A 91 -9.61 18.37 -10.51
C THR A 91 -10.86 17.88 -9.77
N LEU A 92 -11.17 18.45 -8.61
CA LEU A 92 -12.11 17.86 -7.64
C LEU A 92 -13.41 18.65 -7.45
N ASN A 93 -13.52 19.89 -7.93
CA ASN A 93 -14.76 20.65 -7.80
C ASN A 93 -15.95 19.91 -8.43
N GLY A 94 -17.11 20.02 -7.79
CA GLY A 94 -18.30 19.24 -8.12
C GLY A 94 -18.29 17.86 -7.45
N GLU A 95 -18.08 16.79 -8.22
CA GLU A 95 -18.28 15.43 -7.73
C GLU A 95 -17.22 14.99 -6.71
N GLY A 96 -15.95 15.33 -6.93
CA GLY A 96 -14.86 14.97 -6.01
C GLY A 96 -15.11 15.53 -4.59
N ASN A 97 -15.36 16.84 -4.50
CA ASN A 97 -15.65 17.51 -3.24
C ASN A 97 -16.95 17.04 -2.59
N ARG A 98 -18.00 16.77 -3.36
CA ARG A 98 -19.23 16.19 -2.83
C ARG A 98 -18.94 14.87 -2.11
N ARG A 99 -18.12 14.01 -2.70
CA ARG A 99 -17.75 12.72 -2.11
C ARG A 99 -16.87 12.87 -0.88
N ILE A 100 -15.87 13.76 -0.90
CA ILE A 100 -15.03 14.05 0.27
C ILE A 100 -15.89 14.61 1.42
N LYS A 101 -16.74 15.59 1.15
CA LYS A 101 -17.62 16.21 2.14
C LYS A 101 -18.58 15.21 2.77
N GLN A 102 -19.23 14.37 1.96
CA GLN A 102 -20.11 13.31 2.45
C GLN A 102 -19.36 12.27 3.30
N PHE A 103 -18.13 11.93 2.92
CA PHE A 103 -17.29 11.01 3.69
C PHE A 103 -17.03 11.55 5.11
N VAL A 104 -16.59 12.81 5.23
CA VAL A 104 -16.33 13.44 6.54
C VAL A 104 -17.64 13.56 7.34
N GLN A 105 -18.72 14.06 6.72
CA GLN A 105 -20.03 14.18 7.35
C GLN A 105 -20.57 12.87 7.93
N ARG A 106 -20.18 11.71 7.39
CA ARG A 106 -20.57 10.37 7.82
C ARG A 106 -19.51 9.71 8.71
N GLY A 107 -18.79 10.49 9.51
CA GLY A 107 -17.83 10.00 10.49
C GLY A 107 -16.42 9.79 9.96
N GLY A 108 -16.11 10.30 8.77
CA GLY A 108 -14.75 10.30 8.22
C GLY A 108 -13.91 11.43 8.77
N SER A 109 -12.59 11.30 8.65
CA SER A 109 -11.65 12.34 9.08
C SER A 109 -10.93 12.95 7.90
N TYR A 110 -10.68 14.26 7.94
CA TYR A 110 -9.91 15.00 6.95
C TYR A 110 -8.69 15.67 7.58
N LEU A 111 -7.55 15.64 6.89
CA LEU A 111 -6.34 16.37 7.27
C LEU A 111 -5.87 17.21 6.09
N GLY A 112 -5.96 18.53 6.20
CA GLY A 112 -5.49 19.47 5.20
C GLY A 112 -4.18 20.13 5.64
N LEU A 113 -3.12 19.98 4.86
CA LEU A 113 -1.77 20.46 5.19
C LEU A 113 -1.40 21.60 4.25
N CYS A 114 -1.09 22.78 4.80
CA CYS A 114 -0.75 23.99 4.03
C CYS A 114 -1.81 24.30 2.94
N ALA A 115 -1.52 24.08 1.65
CA ALA A 115 -2.47 24.19 0.55
C ALA A 115 -3.76 23.38 0.77
N GLY A 116 -3.66 22.18 1.38
CA GLY A 116 -4.83 21.41 1.80
C GLY A 116 -5.63 22.08 2.92
N GLY A 117 -4.97 22.84 3.79
CA GLY A 117 -5.62 23.66 4.81
C GLY A 117 -6.41 24.83 4.21
N TYR A 118 -5.82 25.53 3.23
CA TYR A 118 -6.55 26.54 2.45
C TYR A 118 -7.74 25.92 1.70
N TYR A 119 -7.55 24.77 1.07
CA TYR A 119 -8.58 24.06 0.31
C TYR A 119 -9.76 23.59 1.19
N GLY A 120 -9.48 23.22 2.44
CA GLY A 120 -10.48 22.82 3.43
C GLY A 120 -11.24 23.98 4.09
N SER A 121 -10.85 25.23 3.84
CA SER A 121 -11.49 26.43 4.42
C SER A 121 -12.56 26.98 3.50
N GLU A 122 -13.53 27.74 4.01
CA GLU A 122 -14.61 28.34 3.19
C GLU A 122 -14.04 29.29 2.16
N ARG A 123 -13.02 30.06 2.54
CA ARG A 123 -12.35 31.02 1.66
C ARG A 123 -10.84 30.96 1.80
N CYS A 124 -10.17 31.04 0.66
CA CYS A 124 -8.72 31.14 0.55
C CYS A 124 -8.33 32.57 0.15
N GLU A 125 -7.39 33.17 0.89
CA GLU A 125 -6.77 34.46 0.60
C GLU A 125 -5.24 34.29 0.67
N PHE A 126 -4.63 33.96 -0.46
CA PHE A 126 -3.19 33.73 -0.57
C PHE A 126 -2.53 34.84 -1.38
N GLU A 127 -1.50 35.48 -0.81
CA GLU A 127 -0.68 36.52 -1.45
C GLU A 127 -1.53 37.66 -2.06
N VAL A 128 -2.51 38.15 -1.30
CA VAL A 128 -3.44 39.21 -1.73
C VAL A 128 -2.68 40.48 -2.13
N GLY A 129 -2.94 40.98 -3.34
CA GLY A 129 -2.25 42.13 -3.93
C GLY A 129 -0.99 41.78 -4.73
N ASN A 130 -0.50 40.53 -4.65
CA ASN A 130 0.63 40.06 -5.45
C ASN A 130 0.16 39.51 -6.80
N LYS A 131 0.21 40.32 -7.86
CA LYS A 131 -0.31 39.97 -9.20
C LYS A 131 0.19 38.65 -9.80
N LYS A 132 1.30 38.10 -9.31
CA LYS A 132 1.86 36.83 -9.81
C LYS A 132 1.42 35.61 -9.00
N LEU A 133 1.14 35.79 -7.71
CA LEU A 133 0.90 34.69 -6.77
C LEU A 133 -0.53 34.68 -6.21
N GLU A 134 -1.28 35.78 -6.36
CA GLU A 134 -2.59 35.96 -5.75
C GLU A 134 -3.56 34.83 -6.08
N VAL A 135 -4.11 34.23 -5.04
CA VAL A 135 -5.22 33.28 -5.12
C VAL A 135 -6.27 33.68 -4.10
N VAL A 136 -7.41 34.17 -4.58
CA VAL A 136 -8.54 34.58 -3.74
C VAL A 136 -9.82 33.95 -4.24
N GLY A 137 -10.56 33.30 -3.34
CA GLY A 137 -11.91 32.82 -3.65
C GLY A 137 -12.41 31.75 -2.70
N ASP A 138 -13.64 31.30 -2.94
CA ASP A 138 -14.33 30.36 -2.07
C ASP A 138 -13.99 28.90 -2.44
N ARG A 139 -14.15 27.97 -1.50
CA ARG A 139 -13.92 26.53 -1.71
C ARG A 139 -15.15 25.72 -1.28
N GLU A 140 -15.44 24.66 -2.02
CA GLU A 140 -16.66 23.87 -1.83
C GLU A 140 -16.67 23.02 -0.54
N LEU A 141 -15.47 22.62 -0.05
CA LEU A 141 -15.35 21.80 1.15
C LEU A 141 -15.87 22.56 2.37
N ALA A 142 -15.31 23.75 2.63
CA ALA A 142 -15.72 24.66 3.71
C ALA A 142 -15.87 23.93 5.06
N PHE A 143 -14.84 23.16 5.45
CA PHE A 143 -14.80 22.50 6.76
C PHE A 143 -14.48 23.50 7.86
N PHE A 144 -13.55 24.43 7.62
CA PHE A 144 -13.43 25.64 8.43
C PHE A 144 -14.32 26.73 7.84
N PRO A 145 -15.27 27.30 8.60
CA PRO A 145 -16.25 28.29 8.11
C PRO A 145 -15.65 29.71 7.90
N GLY A 146 -14.34 29.86 8.08
CA GLY A 146 -13.66 31.15 7.98
C GLY A 146 -12.69 31.24 6.81
N ILE A 147 -11.89 32.29 6.86
CA ILE A 147 -10.86 32.59 5.86
C ILE A 147 -9.55 31.94 6.31
N ALA A 148 -8.93 31.15 5.43
CA ALA A 148 -7.52 30.85 5.53
C ALA A 148 -6.73 31.92 4.75
N ARG A 149 -5.93 32.70 5.47
CA ARG A 149 -5.20 33.84 4.91
C ARG A 149 -3.70 33.62 5.01
N GLY A 150 -2.96 33.86 3.93
CA GLY A 150 -1.52 33.85 3.98
C GLY A 150 -0.83 34.48 2.78
N CYS A 151 0.48 34.33 2.65
CA CYS A 151 1.35 33.57 3.56
C CYS A 151 1.37 34.20 4.97
N ALA A 152 1.32 33.37 6.02
CA ALA A 152 1.40 33.83 7.42
C ALA A 152 2.69 34.63 7.68
N PHE A 153 3.77 34.26 7.00
CA PHE A 153 5.03 34.99 6.91
C PHE A 153 5.40 35.28 5.45
N ALA A 154 5.98 36.46 5.19
CA ALA A 154 6.40 36.88 3.86
C ALA A 154 7.64 36.13 3.34
N GLY A 155 7.85 36.18 2.02
CA GLY A 155 9.06 35.69 1.34
C GLY A 155 8.90 34.37 0.59
N PHE A 156 7.66 33.87 0.44
CA PHE A 156 7.39 32.62 -0.26
C PHE A 156 7.73 32.69 -1.75
N VAL A 157 8.39 31.64 -2.26
CA VAL A 157 8.66 31.44 -3.68
C VAL A 157 8.32 30.00 -4.07
N TYR A 158 7.55 29.81 -5.14
CA TYR A 158 7.22 28.47 -5.65
C TYR A 158 8.48 27.71 -6.08
N HIS A 159 8.52 26.41 -5.79
CA HIS A 159 9.61 25.50 -6.15
C HIS A 159 10.98 25.91 -5.58
N SER A 160 10.97 26.50 -4.39
CA SER A 160 12.13 27.02 -3.68
C SER A 160 11.92 26.89 -2.17
N GLU A 161 13.02 26.84 -1.41
CA GLU A 161 13.00 26.96 0.05
C GLU A 161 13.16 28.41 0.53
N GLU A 162 13.13 29.36 -0.40
CA GLU A 162 13.07 30.78 -0.07
C GLU A 162 11.77 31.10 0.71
N GLY A 163 11.94 31.69 1.89
CA GLY A 163 10.84 31.97 2.83
C GLY A 163 10.54 30.84 3.81
N ALA A 164 11.12 29.66 3.62
CA ALA A 164 10.99 28.55 4.55
C ALA A 164 11.61 28.86 5.92
N ARG A 165 11.00 28.36 6.99
CA ARG A 165 11.46 28.60 8.36
C ARG A 165 11.02 27.54 9.35
N ALA A 166 11.64 27.57 10.52
CA ALA A 166 11.25 26.80 11.70
C ALA A 166 10.30 27.64 12.56
N ALA A 167 9.02 27.69 12.18
CA ALA A 167 8.01 28.51 12.85
C ALA A 167 7.66 27.92 14.23
N GLU A 168 7.71 28.74 15.28
CA GLU A 168 7.38 28.28 16.63
C GLU A 168 5.86 28.31 16.87
N LEU A 169 5.35 27.18 17.34
CA LEU A 169 3.93 26.96 17.59
C LEU A 169 3.67 26.80 19.08
N GLN A 170 2.70 27.53 19.61
CA GLN A 170 2.15 27.34 20.95
C GLN A 170 0.97 26.36 20.88
N VAL A 171 1.08 25.24 21.58
CA VAL A 171 0.06 24.18 21.60
C VAL A 171 -1.01 24.49 22.64
N SER A 172 -2.28 24.22 22.29
CA SER A 172 -3.43 24.31 23.18
C SER A 172 -3.64 22.97 23.90
N ARG A 173 -3.12 22.84 25.13
CA ARG A 173 -3.25 21.59 25.93
C ARG A 173 -4.69 21.22 26.23
N SER A 174 -5.59 22.19 26.38
CA SER A 174 -7.01 21.94 26.61
C SER A 174 -7.70 21.28 25.42
N ALA A 175 -7.22 21.53 24.20
CA ALA A 175 -7.79 20.97 22.97
C ALA A 175 -7.21 19.59 22.58
N LEU A 176 -6.05 19.21 23.13
CA LEU A 176 -5.34 17.95 22.87
C LEU A 176 -5.04 17.19 24.19
N PRO A 177 -6.06 16.58 24.83
CA PRO A 177 -5.87 15.95 26.14
C PRO A 177 -5.18 14.57 26.09
N VAL A 178 -4.91 14.03 24.90
CA VAL A 178 -4.35 12.67 24.73
C VAL A 178 -2.86 12.76 24.43
N GLY A 179 -2.05 12.18 25.33
CA GLY A 179 -0.59 12.08 25.19
C GLY A 179 0.20 13.26 25.77
N THR A 180 1.52 13.10 25.86
CA THR A 180 2.43 14.18 26.28
C THR A 180 2.70 15.09 25.08
N VAL A 181 1.88 16.14 24.92
CA VAL A 181 2.12 17.17 23.89
C VAL A 181 3.05 18.27 24.41
N PRO A 182 3.97 18.80 23.58
CA PRO A 182 4.85 19.90 23.97
C PRO A 182 4.04 21.18 24.27
N ASP A 183 4.58 22.08 25.09
CA ASP A 183 4.00 23.43 25.23
C ASP A 183 4.23 24.25 23.97
N THR A 184 5.48 24.27 23.53
CA THR A 184 5.90 24.89 22.28
C THR A 184 6.84 23.96 21.52
N PHE A 185 6.84 24.09 20.21
CA PHE A 185 7.80 23.41 19.34
C PHE A 185 7.92 24.15 18.01
N LYS A 186 9.02 23.95 17.30
CA LYS A 186 9.22 24.46 15.95
C LYS A 186 8.75 23.47 14.92
N CYS A 187 7.99 23.96 13.95
CA CYS A 187 7.46 23.20 12.83
C CYS A 187 7.96 23.80 11.51
N TYR A 188 8.20 22.94 10.52
CA TYR A 188 8.54 23.41 9.18
C TYR A 188 7.37 24.24 8.64
N TYR A 189 7.69 25.39 8.06
CA TYR A 189 6.75 26.30 7.44
C TYR A 189 7.30 26.72 6.09
N ASN A 190 6.46 26.63 5.05
CA ASN A 190 6.69 27.24 3.75
C ASN A 190 5.33 27.54 3.07
N GLY A 191 4.97 28.81 2.93
CA GLY A 191 3.72 29.24 2.25
C GLY A 191 2.39 29.02 3.01
N GLY A 192 2.43 28.54 4.25
CA GLY A 192 1.25 28.27 5.08
C GLY A 192 0.42 29.50 5.46
N GLY A 193 -0.84 29.30 5.82
CA GLY A 193 -1.77 30.37 6.22
C GLY A 193 -2.08 30.40 7.71
N VAL A 194 -2.80 31.44 8.13
CA VAL A 194 -3.47 31.56 9.43
C VAL A 194 -4.98 31.40 9.24
N PHE A 195 -5.65 30.75 10.18
CA PHE A 195 -7.10 30.61 10.20
C PHE A 195 -7.72 31.83 10.90
N VAL A 196 -8.23 32.76 10.10
CA VAL A 196 -8.67 34.08 10.56
C VAL A 196 -9.87 33.96 11.49
N ASP A 197 -9.83 34.68 12.61
CA ASP A 197 -10.92 34.73 13.59
C ASP A 197 -11.34 33.35 14.15
N ALA A 198 -10.45 32.35 14.13
CA ALA A 198 -10.76 31.00 14.60
C ALA A 198 -11.45 30.94 15.98
N PRO A 199 -11.07 31.73 17.00
CA PRO A 199 -11.77 31.77 18.30
C PRO A 199 -13.25 32.17 18.22
N LYS A 200 -13.67 32.96 17.22
CA LYS A 200 -15.08 33.35 17.04
C LYS A 200 -15.97 32.19 16.61
N TYR A 201 -15.39 31.09 16.15
CA TYR A 201 -16.10 29.89 15.72
C TYR A 201 -16.16 28.79 16.81
N ALA A 202 -15.77 29.10 18.04
CA ALA A 202 -15.84 28.14 19.16
C ALA A 202 -17.26 27.62 19.41
N ASP A 203 -18.29 28.45 19.22
CA ASP A 203 -19.71 28.04 19.34
C ASP A 203 -20.13 27.05 18.24
N GLN A 204 -19.39 26.98 17.13
CA GLN A 204 -19.55 25.97 16.08
C GLN A 204 -18.69 24.72 16.33
N GLY A 205 -17.99 24.66 17.48
CA GLY A 205 -17.12 23.58 17.89
C GLY A 205 -15.72 23.63 17.28
N VAL A 206 -15.31 24.74 16.67
CA VAL A 206 -13.94 24.91 16.16
C VAL A 206 -12.98 25.08 17.32
N ASP A 207 -11.98 24.20 17.41
CA ASP A 207 -10.91 24.27 18.41
C ASP A 207 -9.61 24.74 17.75
N VAL A 208 -8.93 25.72 18.37
CA VAL A 208 -7.55 26.06 18.01
C VAL A 208 -6.60 25.08 18.70
N LEU A 209 -5.88 24.28 17.91
CA LEU A 209 -4.94 23.27 18.41
C LEU A 209 -3.54 23.84 18.63
N ALA A 210 -3.12 24.75 17.76
CA ALA A 210 -1.86 25.46 17.88
C ALA A 210 -1.93 26.85 17.24
N SER A 211 -1.15 27.79 17.76
CA SER A 211 -1.05 29.17 17.28
C SER A 211 0.39 29.57 17.00
N TYR A 212 0.60 30.42 16.00
CA TYR A 212 1.91 31.05 15.78
C TYR A 212 2.26 31.97 16.96
N THR A 213 3.50 31.90 17.44
CA THR A 213 4.00 32.80 18.51
C THR A 213 4.55 34.10 17.95
N GLU A 214 5.05 34.07 16.72
CA GLU A 214 5.64 35.20 16.02
C GLU A 214 4.57 36.16 15.44
N LYS A 215 4.97 37.40 15.15
CA LYS A 215 4.11 38.38 14.47
C LYS A 215 3.91 37.98 13.01
N LEU A 216 2.67 37.88 12.59
CA LEU A 216 2.30 37.51 11.22
C LEU A 216 2.39 38.68 10.23
N HIS A 217 2.61 38.35 8.96
CA HIS A 217 2.63 39.29 7.84
C HIS A 217 1.23 39.76 7.44
N VAL A 218 0.24 38.88 7.60
CA VAL A 218 -1.17 39.13 7.32
C VAL A 218 -1.95 39.37 8.59
N ASP A 219 -3.09 40.06 8.49
CA ASP A 219 -4.00 40.24 9.62
C ASP A 219 -4.69 38.91 9.97
N PRO A 220 -4.51 38.36 11.18
CA PRO A 220 -5.13 37.11 11.57
C PRO A 220 -6.52 37.29 12.22
N GLY A 221 -6.97 38.53 12.44
CA GLY A 221 -8.16 38.80 13.24
C GLY A 221 -7.94 38.46 14.72
N GLU A 222 -8.88 37.74 15.31
CA GLU A 222 -8.76 37.28 16.70
C GLU A 222 -7.89 36.02 16.83
N GLY A 223 -6.78 36.13 17.54
CA GLY A 223 -5.81 35.04 17.71
C GLY A 223 -4.87 34.85 16.51
N GLN A 224 -3.94 33.89 16.60
CA GLN A 224 -2.97 33.57 15.53
C GLN A 224 -3.02 32.08 15.19
N ALA A 225 -4.22 31.53 14.96
CA ALA A 225 -4.44 30.09 14.83
C ALA A 225 -3.69 29.49 13.62
N ALA A 226 -2.70 28.64 13.91
CA ALA A 226 -1.89 27.93 12.93
C ALA A 226 -2.49 26.56 12.58
N VAL A 227 -3.21 25.95 13.52
CA VAL A 227 -3.86 24.64 13.36
C VAL A 227 -5.24 24.68 14.01
N VAL A 228 -6.27 24.28 13.27
CA VAL A 228 -7.65 24.22 13.75
C VAL A 228 -8.25 22.83 13.59
N TYR A 229 -9.08 22.43 14.55
CA TYR A 229 -9.98 21.28 14.45
C TYR A 229 -11.40 21.77 14.21
N CYS A 230 -12.08 21.17 13.24
CA CYS A 230 -13.44 21.53 12.83
C CYS A 230 -14.33 20.29 12.85
N PRO A 231 -15.36 20.21 13.71
CA PRO A 231 -16.34 19.13 13.64
C PRO A 231 -17.22 19.27 12.39
N VAL A 232 -17.47 18.16 11.70
CA VAL A 232 -18.22 18.15 10.43
C VAL A 232 -19.16 16.94 10.43
N GLY A 233 -20.43 17.17 10.73
CA GLY A 233 -21.42 16.09 10.86
C GLY A 233 -21.02 15.10 11.96
N GLU A 234 -20.91 13.82 11.61
CA GLU A 234 -20.43 12.77 12.53
C GLU A 234 -18.89 12.65 12.58
N GLY A 235 -18.18 13.35 11.70
CA GLY A 235 -16.72 13.31 11.58
C GLY A 235 -16.05 14.65 11.87
N ALA A 236 -14.82 14.83 11.40
CA ALA A 236 -14.06 16.05 11.65
C ALA A 236 -12.94 16.32 10.64
N ALA A 237 -12.48 17.56 10.60
CA ALA A 237 -11.32 17.99 9.83
C ALA A 237 -10.28 18.65 10.76
N ILE A 238 -9.00 18.42 10.50
CA ILE A 238 -7.91 19.26 11.01
C ILE A 238 -7.26 19.96 9.81
N LEU A 239 -7.08 21.27 9.92
CA LEU A 239 -6.43 22.09 8.91
C LEU A 239 -5.19 22.74 9.52
N THR A 240 -4.07 22.69 8.80
CA THR A 240 -2.79 23.27 9.24
C THR A 240 -2.30 24.30 8.23
N GLY A 241 -1.77 25.42 8.75
CA GLY A 241 -0.89 26.31 8.00
C GLY A 241 0.52 25.74 7.84
N PRO A 242 1.22 25.38 8.93
CA PRO A 242 2.55 24.79 8.86
C PRO A 242 2.48 23.30 8.49
N HIS A 243 3.65 22.68 8.35
CA HIS A 243 3.84 21.32 7.84
C HIS A 243 4.33 20.34 8.91
N PRO A 244 3.45 19.87 9.83
CA PRO A 244 3.84 18.90 10.86
C PRO A 244 4.23 17.54 10.29
N GLU A 245 3.92 17.26 9.02
CA GLU A 245 4.31 16.05 8.30
C GLU A 245 5.78 16.02 7.87
N PHE A 246 6.46 17.17 7.81
CA PHE A 246 7.85 17.24 7.35
C PHE A 246 8.81 16.82 8.47
N SER A 247 9.52 15.71 8.25
CA SER A 247 10.65 15.32 9.10
C SER A 247 11.90 16.08 8.68
N ALA A 248 12.64 16.60 9.67
CA ALA A 248 13.91 17.29 9.43
C ALA A 248 14.95 16.40 8.75
N ALA A 249 14.92 15.08 8.99
CA ALA A 249 15.82 14.11 8.37
C ALA A 249 15.69 14.07 6.83
N ASN A 250 14.54 14.47 6.29
CA ASN A 250 14.23 14.43 4.86
C ASN A 250 14.41 15.78 4.15
N LEU A 251 14.88 16.81 4.84
CA LEU A 251 15.13 18.13 4.25
C LEU A 251 16.54 18.21 3.67
N ASP A 252 16.66 18.79 2.48
CA ASP A 252 17.96 19.03 1.86
C ASP A 252 18.70 20.14 2.63
N ARG A 253 19.89 19.84 3.16
CA ARG A 253 20.69 20.79 3.93
C ARG A 253 21.45 21.76 3.02
N ASP A 254 21.71 21.35 1.78
CA ASP A 254 22.55 22.06 0.81
C ASP A 254 21.69 22.76 -0.27
N GLU A 255 20.49 23.19 0.13
CA GLU A 255 19.52 23.81 -0.76
C GLU A 255 20.02 25.15 -1.33
N ALA A 256 20.31 25.16 -2.63
CA ALA A 256 20.91 26.29 -3.31
C ALA A 256 20.02 27.54 -3.30
N SER A 257 18.69 27.37 -3.20
CA SER A 257 17.74 28.49 -3.17
C SER A 257 17.71 29.24 -1.84
N ALA A 258 18.25 28.68 -0.75
CA ALA A 258 18.19 29.28 0.59
C ALA A 258 19.51 29.10 1.36
N PRO A 259 20.47 30.05 1.27
CA PRO A 259 21.83 29.91 1.83
C PRO A 259 21.94 29.66 3.35
N ASN A 260 20.89 29.94 4.12
CA ASN A 260 20.83 29.72 5.57
C ASN A 260 19.92 28.54 5.97
N TYR A 261 19.46 27.75 5.01
CA TYR A 261 18.45 26.71 5.24
C TYR A 261 18.93 25.59 6.15
N SER A 262 20.23 25.26 6.13
CA SER A 262 20.83 24.31 7.07
C SER A 262 20.54 24.64 8.54
N SER A 263 20.54 25.93 8.91
CA SER A 263 20.20 26.37 10.27
C SER A 263 18.72 26.17 10.62
N VAL A 264 17.83 26.29 9.62
CA VAL A 264 16.40 25.97 9.76
C VAL A 264 16.23 24.47 10.01
N VAL A 265 16.92 23.63 9.24
CA VAL A 265 16.90 22.17 9.41
C VAL A 265 17.40 21.76 10.80
N ASP A 266 18.48 22.37 11.30
CA ASP A 266 19.01 22.09 12.65
C ASP A 266 18.01 22.44 13.76
N LEU A 267 17.26 23.54 13.60
CA LEU A 267 16.22 23.93 14.55
C LEU A 267 15.04 22.95 14.52
N LEU A 268 14.66 22.46 13.34
CA LEU A 268 13.59 21.48 13.19
C LEU A 268 13.97 20.11 13.75
N ALA A 269 15.22 19.67 13.53
CA ALA A 269 15.73 18.40 14.02
C ALA A 269 15.68 18.31 15.56
N ARG A 270 15.94 19.42 16.27
CA ARG A 270 15.85 19.48 17.74
C ARG A 270 14.44 19.24 18.27
N ASP A 271 13.43 19.64 17.51
CA ASP A 271 12.02 19.56 17.92
C ASP A 271 11.25 18.43 17.19
N ASP A 272 11.94 17.54 16.45
CA ASP A 272 11.28 16.53 15.61
C ASP A 272 10.41 15.54 16.42
N LYS A 273 10.86 15.21 17.64
CA LYS A 273 10.06 14.42 18.58
C LYS A 273 8.78 15.15 18.98
N PHE A 274 8.88 16.43 19.32
CA PHE A 274 7.74 17.26 19.72
C PHE A 274 6.76 17.48 18.57
N ARG A 275 7.26 17.69 17.35
CA ARG A 275 6.48 17.70 16.10
C ARG A 275 5.71 16.39 15.91
N THR A 276 6.39 15.25 16.09
CA THR A 276 5.79 13.92 15.96
C THR A 276 4.71 13.68 17.01
N ASP A 277 4.98 14.03 18.28
CA ASP A 277 4.03 13.87 19.38
C ASP A 277 2.79 14.78 19.18
N PHE A 278 2.97 16.00 18.66
CA PHE A 278 1.86 16.89 18.28
C PHE A 278 1.00 16.30 17.15
N LEU A 279 1.62 15.77 16.09
CA LEU A 279 0.89 15.14 14.99
C LEU A 279 0.15 13.87 15.44
N LYS A 280 0.76 13.04 16.30
CA LYS A 280 0.11 11.90 16.95
C LYS A 280 -1.14 12.33 17.70
N ALA A 281 -1.06 13.40 18.49
CA ALA A 281 -2.21 13.94 19.22
C ALA A 281 -3.32 14.46 18.28
N CYS A 282 -2.95 15.13 17.18
CA CYS A 282 -3.91 15.57 16.17
C CYS A 282 -4.65 14.38 15.53
N LEU A 283 -3.92 13.34 15.13
CA LEU A 283 -4.50 12.12 14.55
C LEU A 283 -5.37 11.35 15.55
N ALA A 284 -4.96 11.29 16.83
CA ALA A 284 -5.79 10.73 17.89
C ALA A 284 -7.08 11.54 18.11
N LYS A 285 -7.03 12.87 18.04
CA LYS A 285 -8.22 13.75 18.10
C LYS A 285 -9.17 13.52 16.92
N LEU A 286 -8.64 13.13 15.75
CA LEU A 286 -9.42 12.68 14.60
C LEU A 286 -9.95 11.23 14.73
N GLY A 287 -9.71 10.56 15.86
CA GLY A 287 -10.22 9.22 16.16
C GLY A 287 -9.39 8.07 15.59
N LEU A 288 -8.13 8.31 15.18
CA LEU A 288 -7.25 7.24 14.71
C LEU A 288 -6.53 6.51 15.86
N GLU A 289 -6.33 5.20 15.70
CA GLU A 289 -5.51 4.33 16.55
C GLU A 289 -4.01 4.54 16.27
N ILE A 290 -3.32 5.29 17.14
CA ILE A 290 -1.91 5.65 16.96
C ILE A 290 -0.97 4.57 17.52
N ASN A 291 0.16 4.34 16.86
CA ASN A 291 1.25 3.54 17.42
C ASN A 291 2.09 4.39 18.40
N GLN A 292 2.23 3.89 19.63
CA GLN A 292 2.98 4.59 20.69
C GLN A 292 4.45 4.72 20.29
N ASP A 293 5.02 3.65 19.72
CA ASP A 293 6.36 3.66 19.16
C ASP A 293 6.31 4.00 17.67
N THR A 294 7.12 4.97 17.25
CA THR A 294 7.21 5.35 15.83
C THR A 294 7.96 4.23 15.10
N ALA A 295 7.31 3.55 14.16
CA ALA A 295 7.96 2.47 13.41
C ALA A 295 9.16 3.04 12.62
N THR A 296 10.33 2.39 12.69
CA THR A 296 11.47 2.72 11.84
C THR A 296 11.17 2.32 10.40
N VAL A 297 11.75 3.03 9.42
CA VAL A 297 11.68 2.58 8.03
C VAL A 297 12.58 1.35 7.91
N PRO A 298 12.04 0.16 7.60
CA PRO A 298 12.88 -1.02 7.54
C PRO A 298 13.78 -0.94 6.30
N SER A 299 15.07 -1.21 6.51
CA SER A 299 16.03 -1.41 5.44
C SER A 299 15.69 -2.69 4.67
N LEU A 300 16.01 -2.74 3.37
CA LEU A 300 15.81 -3.97 2.61
C LEU A 300 16.75 -5.05 3.14
N SER A 301 16.20 -6.23 3.40
CA SER A 301 16.99 -7.38 3.83
C SER A 301 17.77 -7.98 2.66
N GLN A 302 18.73 -8.85 2.97
CA GLN A 302 19.25 -9.78 1.97
C GLN A 302 18.11 -10.65 1.42
N ILE A 303 18.24 -11.03 0.15
CA ILE A 303 17.37 -11.98 -0.53
C ILE A 303 18.14 -13.30 -0.63
N HIS A 304 17.66 -14.32 0.04
CA HIS A 304 18.24 -15.66 0.04
C HIS A 304 17.63 -16.49 -1.10
N LEU A 305 18.45 -16.88 -2.06
CA LEU A 305 18.13 -17.92 -3.01
C LEU A 305 18.49 -19.28 -2.39
N SER A 306 17.49 -20.13 -2.23
CA SER A 306 17.65 -21.53 -1.81
C SER A 306 16.93 -22.47 -2.77
N ALA A 307 17.25 -23.76 -2.71
CA ALA A 307 16.60 -24.77 -3.51
C ALA A 307 16.29 -26.04 -2.70
N LEU A 308 15.31 -26.81 -3.18
CA LEU A 308 14.89 -28.07 -2.56
C LEU A 308 16.01 -29.13 -2.64
N GLU A 309 16.66 -29.21 -3.80
CA GLU A 309 17.73 -30.15 -4.09
C GLU A 309 19.10 -29.48 -3.89
N PRO A 310 20.06 -30.14 -3.22
CA PRO A 310 21.41 -29.61 -3.04
C PRO A 310 22.07 -29.20 -4.35
N GLY A 311 22.77 -28.07 -4.37
CA GLY A 311 23.46 -27.53 -5.56
C GLY A 311 22.55 -26.92 -6.63
N ALA A 312 21.23 -27.09 -6.58
CA ALA A 312 20.33 -26.51 -7.58
C ALA A 312 20.30 -24.97 -7.53
N ALA A 313 20.49 -24.37 -6.35
CA ALA A 313 20.65 -22.92 -6.23
C ALA A 313 21.93 -22.41 -6.95
N LEU A 314 23.02 -23.18 -6.90
CA LEU A 314 24.25 -22.86 -7.63
C LEU A 314 24.09 -23.01 -9.15
N GLN A 315 23.24 -23.93 -9.61
CA GLN A 315 22.92 -24.05 -11.04
C GLN A 315 22.18 -22.81 -11.55
N VAL A 316 21.27 -22.24 -10.74
CA VAL A 316 20.63 -20.95 -11.06
C VAL A 316 21.69 -19.85 -11.14
N LEU A 317 22.64 -19.81 -10.21
CA LEU A 317 23.74 -18.85 -10.27
C LEU A 317 24.56 -18.98 -11.56
N SER A 318 24.93 -20.20 -11.96
CA SER A 318 25.63 -20.43 -13.24
C SER A 318 24.82 -19.99 -14.45
N SER A 319 23.49 -20.09 -14.40
CA SER A 319 22.63 -19.61 -15.50
C SER A 319 22.63 -18.08 -15.63
N LEU A 320 22.99 -17.35 -14.56
CA LEU A 320 23.05 -15.89 -14.53
C LEU A 320 24.39 -15.33 -15.04
N ASP A 321 25.41 -16.15 -15.27
CA ASP A 321 26.77 -15.69 -15.62
C ASP A 321 26.81 -14.76 -16.84
N ASP A 322 25.88 -14.92 -17.79
CA ASP A 322 25.82 -14.11 -19.01
C ASP A 322 25.21 -12.72 -18.82
N VAL A 323 24.54 -12.48 -17.69
CA VAL A 323 23.95 -11.18 -17.31
C VAL A 323 24.66 -10.53 -16.12
N VAL A 324 25.72 -11.16 -15.61
CA VAL A 324 26.54 -10.66 -14.52
C VAL A 324 27.67 -9.77 -15.05
N THR A 325 27.87 -8.65 -14.37
CA THR A 325 29.00 -7.73 -14.59
C THR A 325 29.79 -7.59 -13.31
N THR A 326 31.10 -7.85 -13.35
CA THR A 326 31.99 -7.67 -12.20
C THR A 326 32.56 -6.25 -12.17
N GLU A 327 32.31 -5.51 -11.10
CA GLU A 327 32.80 -4.15 -10.87
C GLU A 327 33.43 -4.09 -9.47
N ASP A 328 34.65 -3.55 -9.34
CA ASP A 328 35.40 -3.46 -8.07
C ASP A 328 35.53 -4.79 -7.28
N GLY A 329 35.51 -5.92 -7.99
CA GLY A 329 35.62 -7.26 -7.40
C GLY A 329 34.31 -7.85 -6.88
N GLU A 330 33.19 -7.17 -7.09
CA GLU A 330 31.84 -7.61 -6.75
C GLU A 330 31.03 -7.92 -8.02
N ASP A 331 30.20 -8.96 -7.97
CA ASP A 331 29.39 -9.42 -9.10
C ASP A 331 28.00 -8.75 -9.05
N TYR A 332 27.60 -8.06 -10.12
CA TYR A 332 26.33 -7.35 -10.21
C TYR A 332 25.43 -7.89 -11.31
N ILE A 333 24.11 -7.85 -11.08
CA ILE A 333 23.09 -7.94 -12.12
C ILE A 333 22.41 -6.57 -12.18
N LYS A 334 22.73 -5.79 -13.22
CA LYS A 334 22.01 -4.55 -13.55
C LYS A 334 20.83 -4.92 -14.46
N ASP A 335 19.63 -4.94 -13.90
CA ASP A 335 18.40 -5.30 -14.61
C ASP A 335 17.53 -4.07 -14.90
N ASP A 336 16.34 -4.25 -15.48
CA ASP A 336 15.51 -3.15 -15.96
C ASP A 336 15.00 -2.23 -14.83
N ASN A 337 14.74 -2.77 -13.64
CA ASN A 337 14.22 -2.01 -12.49
C ASN A 337 15.17 -1.98 -11.29
N ASP A 338 15.88 -3.08 -11.03
CA ASP A 338 16.72 -3.23 -9.86
C ASP A 338 18.18 -3.55 -10.24
N THR A 339 19.11 -3.11 -9.41
CA THR A 339 20.49 -3.61 -9.40
C THR A 339 20.64 -4.60 -8.25
N PHE A 340 21.11 -5.80 -8.54
CA PHE A 340 21.45 -6.82 -7.56
C PHE A 340 22.96 -6.97 -7.44
N ILE A 341 23.46 -7.15 -6.23
CA ILE A 341 24.82 -7.64 -5.97
C ILE A 341 24.72 -9.11 -5.55
N LEU A 342 25.53 -9.97 -6.15
CA LEU A 342 25.54 -11.41 -5.93
C LEU A 342 26.56 -11.78 -4.87
N GLU A 343 26.10 -12.37 -3.76
CA GLU A 343 26.97 -12.87 -2.71
C GLU A 343 26.98 -14.41 -2.74
N LYS A 344 28.16 -15.00 -2.95
CA LYS A 344 28.38 -16.45 -2.85
C LYS A 344 28.83 -16.80 -1.42
N PRO A 345 28.47 -17.97 -0.87
CA PRO A 345 28.84 -18.32 0.51
C PRO A 345 30.35 -18.41 0.72
N SER A 346 31.10 -18.83 -0.30
CA SER A 346 32.57 -18.90 -0.29
C SER A 346 33.26 -17.54 -0.46
N SER A 347 32.54 -16.48 -0.83
CA SER A 347 33.04 -15.11 -0.98
C SER A 347 33.01 -14.29 0.30
N MET A 348 32.53 -14.84 1.43
CA MET A 348 32.66 -14.21 2.75
C MET A 348 34.13 -14.21 3.20
N LYS A 349 34.97 -13.45 2.49
CA LYS A 349 36.33 -13.12 2.89
C LYS A 349 36.26 -12.31 4.20
N MET A 350 37.26 -12.53 5.04
CA MET A 350 37.47 -11.93 6.38
C MET A 350 37.40 -10.40 6.48
N THR A 351 37.18 -9.67 5.39
CA THR A 351 37.07 -8.20 5.39
C THR A 351 35.76 -7.69 5.98
N LYS A 352 34.63 -8.41 5.87
CA LYS A 352 33.33 -7.96 6.42
C LYS A 352 33.13 -8.24 7.93
N ILE A 353 33.97 -9.06 8.56
CA ILE A 353 33.90 -9.34 10.01
C ILE A 353 34.51 -8.19 10.83
N ALA A 354 35.43 -7.40 10.26
CA ALA A 354 36.03 -6.26 10.94
C ALA A 354 35.07 -5.07 11.09
N GLU A 355 34.12 -4.90 10.16
CA GLU A 355 33.13 -3.80 10.20
C GLU A 355 31.88 -4.13 11.03
N ALA A 356 31.71 -5.39 11.44
CA ALA A 356 30.54 -5.87 12.20
C ALA A 356 30.80 -6.05 13.71
N LEU A 357 31.99 -5.69 14.21
CA LEU A 357 32.32 -5.72 15.64
C LEU A 357 32.17 -4.32 16.25
N PRO A 358 31.42 -4.14 17.35
CA PRO A 358 31.41 -2.88 18.07
C PRO A 358 32.76 -2.69 18.78
N GLU A 359 33.53 -1.67 18.40
CA GLU A 359 34.74 -1.30 19.14
C GLU A 359 34.36 -0.80 20.54
N SER A 360 34.59 -1.66 21.54
CA SER A 360 34.60 -1.25 22.93
C SER A 360 35.93 -0.60 23.28
N SER A 361 35.84 0.55 23.97
CA SER A 361 36.89 1.26 24.75
C SER A 361 37.76 2.30 24.03
N GLY A 362 37.22 3.52 23.94
CA GLY A 362 37.97 4.76 23.78
C GLY A 362 37.09 5.94 24.22
N THR A 363 37.58 6.78 25.13
CA THR A 363 36.87 7.93 25.72
C THR A 363 36.18 8.84 24.70
N PRO A 364 34.99 9.41 25.02
CA PRO A 364 34.15 10.09 24.03
C PRO A 364 34.74 11.44 23.64
N SER A 365 35.03 11.59 22.34
CA SER A 365 35.25 12.88 21.69
C SER A 365 33.89 13.36 21.16
N THR A 366 33.40 14.45 21.75
CA THR A 366 32.13 15.13 21.47
C THR A 366 32.14 15.77 20.09
N ALA A 367 31.85 15.02 19.02
CA ALA A 367 31.49 15.61 17.71
C ALA A 367 30.80 14.68 16.70
N THR A 368 30.83 13.35 16.85
CA THR A 368 30.55 12.45 15.72
C THR A 368 29.35 11.49 15.88
N GLU A 369 28.61 11.55 16.98
CA GLU A 369 27.43 10.67 17.20
C GLU A 369 26.14 11.17 16.53
N ALA A 370 26.11 12.39 15.96
CA ALA A 370 24.93 12.92 15.29
C ALA A 370 24.76 12.47 13.83
N ALA A 371 25.81 11.92 13.19
CA ALA A 371 25.78 11.61 11.76
C ALA A 371 25.38 10.16 11.42
N ALA A 372 25.49 9.22 12.37
CA ALA A 372 25.18 7.80 12.14
C ALA A 372 23.68 7.47 12.33
N THR A 373 22.97 8.26 13.14
CA THR A 373 21.51 8.18 13.32
C THR A 373 20.72 8.87 12.20
N ASP A 374 21.37 9.75 11.43
CA ASP A 374 20.75 10.57 10.38
C ASP A 374 20.33 9.79 9.12
N VAL A 375 20.79 8.54 8.92
CA VAL A 375 20.53 7.75 7.70
C VAL A 375 19.30 6.85 7.83
N GLU A 376 19.02 6.31 9.02
CA GLU A 376 17.90 5.35 9.23
C GLU A 376 16.51 6.01 9.16
N ASP A 377 16.44 7.32 9.37
CA ASP A 377 15.20 8.09 9.40
C ASP A 377 14.90 8.86 8.11
N ARG A 378 15.60 8.59 7.01
CA ARG A 378 15.30 9.23 5.71
C ARG A 378 14.31 8.44 4.85
N ILE A 379 13.65 9.12 3.91
CA ILE A 379 12.85 8.47 2.86
C ILE A 379 13.80 7.73 1.92
N VAL A 380 13.72 6.40 1.95
CA VAL A 380 14.50 5.53 1.09
C VAL A 380 13.83 5.41 -0.29
N ASP A 381 14.58 5.72 -1.36
CA ASP A 381 14.20 5.29 -2.71
C ASP A 381 14.68 3.85 -2.94
N TYR A 382 13.75 2.91 -2.76
CA TYR A 382 14.05 1.49 -2.84
C TYR A 382 14.43 0.99 -4.24
N ASN A 383 14.21 1.76 -5.31
CA ASN A 383 14.67 1.41 -6.65
C ASN A 383 16.16 1.73 -6.82
N ALA A 384 16.65 2.79 -6.18
CA ALA A 384 18.08 3.13 -6.15
C ALA A 384 18.90 2.24 -5.20
N VAL A 385 18.26 1.55 -4.26
CA VAL A 385 18.93 0.62 -3.34
C VAL A 385 19.37 -0.65 -4.10
N VAL A 386 20.69 -0.88 -4.09
CA VAL A 386 21.30 -2.13 -4.58
C VAL A 386 20.88 -3.29 -3.66
N LYS A 387 20.23 -4.30 -4.24
CA LYS A 387 19.66 -5.44 -3.52
C LYS A 387 20.70 -6.55 -3.39
N ARG A 388 20.89 -7.10 -2.20
CA ARG A 388 21.82 -8.23 -1.99
C ARG A 388 21.13 -9.55 -2.23
N LEU A 389 21.57 -10.31 -3.24
CA LEU A 389 21.09 -11.65 -3.55
C LEU A 389 22.16 -12.67 -3.11
N VAL A 390 21.85 -13.38 -2.02
CA VAL A 390 22.72 -14.40 -1.43
C VAL A 390 22.31 -15.77 -1.97
N VAL A 391 23.21 -16.46 -2.66
CA VAL A 391 22.95 -17.81 -3.18
C VAL A 391 23.39 -18.84 -2.14
N ASN A 392 22.47 -19.62 -1.60
CA ASN A 392 22.76 -20.56 -0.53
C ASN A 392 22.87 -21.98 -1.09
N ASP A 393 24.03 -22.61 -0.90
CA ASP A 393 24.25 -24.02 -1.28
C ASP A 393 23.54 -24.97 -0.29
N GLU A 394 23.59 -24.61 1.00
CA GLU A 394 22.79 -25.22 2.06
C GLU A 394 21.56 -24.36 2.37
N LEU A 395 20.52 -24.94 2.97
CA LEU A 395 19.33 -24.17 3.34
C LEU A 395 19.66 -23.16 4.44
N PRO A 396 19.18 -21.91 4.33
CA PRO A 396 19.33 -20.92 5.40
C PRO A 396 18.74 -21.43 6.73
N ASP A 397 19.46 -21.16 7.82
CA ASP A 397 19.00 -21.49 9.16
C ASP A 397 18.02 -20.43 9.70
N THR A 398 17.37 -20.75 10.82
CA THR A 398 16.39 -19.84 11.46
C THR A 398 17.03 -18.64 12.14
N LYS A 399 18.37 -18.56 12.24
CA LYS A 399 19.05 -17.35 12.72
C LYS A 399 19.18 -16.33 11.59
N THR A 400 19.48 -16.83 10.40
CA THR A 400 19.59 -16.05 9.16
C THR A 400 18.21 -15.64 8.64
N THR A 401 17.22 -16.53 8.79
CA THR A 401 15.86 -16.34 8.29
C THR A 401 14.81 -16.56 9.41
N PRO A 402 14.75 -15.67 10.42
CA PRO A 402 13.96 -15.91 11.64
C PRO A 402 12.44 -15.97 11.43
N TYR A 403 11.94 -15.40 10.34
CA TYR A 403 10.51 -15.34 10.03
C TYR A 403 10.06 -16.29 8.92
N PHE A 404 10.97 -17.09 8.37
CA PHE A 404 10.63 -18.12 7.37
C PHE A 404 11.58 -19.30 7.45
N ASN A 405 11.07 -20.45 7.86
CA ASN A 405 11.88 -21.67 8.01
C ASN A 405 11.95 -22.46 6.69
N HIS A 406 13.06 -22.33 5.97
CA HIS A 406 13.29 -23.04 4.70
C HIS A 406 13.18 -24.56 4.83
N HIS A 407 13.69 -25.15 5.91
CA HIS A 407 13.58 -26.60 6.15
C HIS A 407 12.12 -27.04 6.31
N ALA A 408 11.33 -26.28 7.07
CA ALA A 408 9.91 -26.56 7.25
C ALA A 408 9.14 -26.45 5.92
N PHE A 409 9.42 -25.41 5.13
CA PHE A 409 8.81 -25.26 3.80
C PHE A 409 9.10 -26.45 2.89
N TYR A 410 10.38 -26.77 2.69
CA TYR A 410 10.79 -27.83 1.76
C TYR A 410 10.39 -29.23 2.24
N SER A 411 10.36 -29.48 3.55
CA SER A 411 9.86 -30.73 4.12
C SER A 411 8.37 -30.92 3.83
N ASN A 412 7.54 -29.89 4.06
CA ASN A 412 6.12 -29.95 3.74
C ASN A 412 5.88 -30.01 2.23
N LEU A 413 6.69 -29.33 1.42
CA LEU A 413 6.61 -29.39 -0.04
C LEU A 413 6.84 -30.82 -0.56
N ARG A 414 7.86 -31.52 -0.05
CA ARG A 414 8.11 -32.93 -0.37
C ARG A 414 6.93 -33.82 0.01
N GLU A 415 6.42 -33.65 1.23
CA GLU A 415 5.31 -34.46 1.73
C GLU A 415 4.05 -34.30 0.87
N TYR A 416 3.65 -33.06 0.55
CA TYR A 416 2.48 -32.84 -0.30
C TYR A 416 2.69 -33.33 -1.75
N ARG A 417 3.91 -33.24 -2.29
CA ARG A 417 4.22 -33.80 -3.61
C ARG A 417 4.14 -35.33 -3.65
N LEU A 418 4.44 -36.02 -2.55
CA LEU A 418 4.29 -37.48 -2.47
C LEU A 418 2.81 -37.91 -2.49
N GLN A 419 1.91 -37.05 -2.04
CA GLN A 419 0.47 -37.27 -2.06
C GLN A 419 -0.15 -36.92 -3.42
N SER A 420 0.59 -36.19 -4.27
CA SER A 420 0.14 -35.77 -5.59
C SER A 420 0.05 -36.93 -6.57
N LYS A 421 -0.94 -36.87 -7.46
CA LYS A 421 -1.09 -37.81 -8.58
C LYS A 421 -0.41 -37.33 -9.86
N GLU A 422 0.13 -36.12 -9.85
CA GLU A 422 0.77 -35.50 -11.01
C GLU A 422 2.29 -35.74 -10.99
N ASP A 423 2.87 -35.91 -12.18
CA ASP A 423 4.31 -36.16 -12.33
C ASP A 423 5.14 -34.86 -12.25
N SER A 424 4.55 -33.68 -12.49
CA SER A 424 5.23 -32.38 -12.42
C SER A 424 5.54 -31.99 -10.98
N ARG A 425 6.80 -31.61 -10.69
CA ARG A 425 7.31 -31.29 -9.34
C ARG A 425 8.30 -30.11 -9.33
N VAL A 426 7.93 -28.99 -9.93
CA VAL A 426 8.77 -27.81 -10.13
C VAL A 426 8.35 -26.59 -9.31
N PHE A 427 7.06 -26.39 -9.01
CA PHE A 427 6.60 -25.19 -8.27
C PHE A 427 7.10 -25.16 -6.83
N GLY A 428 7.83 -24.11 -6.46
CA GLY A 428 8.45 -23.96 -5.15
C GLY A 428 9.78 -24.68 -4.98
N SER A 429 10.32 -25.33 -6.04
CA SER A 429 11.62 -26.03 -5.95
C SER A 429 12.80 -25.06 -5.75
N HIS A 430 12.65 -23.80 -6.16
CA HIS A 430 13.58 -22.70 -5.88
C HIS A 430 12.83 -21.60 -5.16
N MET A 431 13.44 -21.05 -4.11
CA MET A 431 12.85 -20.01 -3.26
C MET A 431 13.76 -18.80 -3.21
N LEU A 432 13.21 -17.62 -3.50
CA LEU A 432 13.79 -16.33 -3.14
C LEU A 432 13.06 -15.82 -1.89
N TYR A 433 13.76 -15.69 -0.78
CA TYR A 433 13.19 -15.16 0.46
C TYR A 433 13.96 -13.95 0.96
N GLY A 434 13.25 -12.86 1.26
CA GLY A 434 13.78 -11.75 2.04
C GLY A 434 12.80 -11.39 3.14
N GLU A 435 13.31 -11.02 4.31
CA GLU A 435 12.48 -10.53 5.41
C GLU A 435 11.75 -9.23 5.00
N VAL A 436 12.48 -8.27 4.43
CA VAL A 436 11.94 -6.99 3.97
C VAL A 436 12.36 -6.78 2.53
N VAL A 437 11.40 -6.83 1.61
CA VAL A 437 11.63 -6.61 0.18
C VAL A 437 10.71 -5.51 -0.35
N THR A 438 10.98 -4.99 -1.55
CA THR A 438 10.06 -4.05 -2.22
C THR A 438 8.73 -4.73 -2.53
N SER A 439 8.75 -5.73 -3.42
CA SER A 439 7.61 -6.55 -3.80
C SER A 439 8.11 -7.84 -4.44
N THR A 440 7.63 -8.98 -3.96
CA THR A 440 7.91 -10.31 -4.52
C THR A 440 7.52 -10.39 -6.00
N ASN A 441 6.45 -9.70 -6.39
CA ASN A 441 6.00 -9.66 -7.78
C ASN A 441 6.91 -8.76 -8.61
N THR A 442 7.25 -7.56 -8.13
CA THR A 442 8.11 -6.61 -8.87
C THR A 442 9.50 -7.17 -9.08
N ILE A 443 10.10 -7.80 -8.05
CA ILE A 443 11.42 -8.42 -8.12
C ILE A 443 11.50 -9.44 -9.28
N LEU A 444 10.39 -10.12 -9.59
CA LEU A 444 10.31 -11.04 -10.72
C LEU A 444 9.86 -10.34 -12.03
N GLU A 445 8.73 -9.64 -12.02
CA GLU A 445 8.07 -9.02 -13.21
C GLU A 445 8.93 -7.95 -13.88
N LYS A 446 9.66 -7.15 -13.09
CA LYS A 446 10.36 -5.96 -13.58
C LYS A 446 11.86 -6.16 -13.81
N ASN A 447 12.36 -7.37 -13.63
CA ASN A 447 13.77 -7.69 -13.81
C ASN A 447 13.87 -8.79 -14.85
N SER A 448 13.75 -8.41 -16.13
CA SER A 448 13.58 -9.37 -17.22
C SER A 448 14.83 -10.23 -17.47
N ARG A 449 16.02 -9.72 -17.14
CA ARG A 449 17.26 -10.50 -17.25
C ARG A 449 17.26 -11.61 -16.22
N LEU A 450 17.00 -11.29 -14.95
CA LEU A 450 16.85 -12.26 -13.87
C LEU A 450 15.73 -13.26 -14.18
N LEU A 451 14.52 -12.78 -14.48
CA LEU A 451 13.33 -13.60 -14.70
C LEU A 451 13.54 -14.71 -15.73
N ARG A 452 14.20 -14.39 -16.86
CA ARG A 452 14.44 -15.34 -17.97
C ARG A 452 15.44 -16.45 -17.63
N ARG A 453 16.26 -16.28 -16.59
CA ARG A 453 17.23 -17.29 -16.12
C ARG A 453 16.68 -18.13 -14.96
N LEU A 454 15.60 -17.68 -14.32
CA LEU A 454 14.99 -18.43 -13.23
C LEU A 454 14.27 -19.68 -13.76
N PRO A 455 14.44 -20.85 -13.11
CA PRO A 455 13.69 -22.05 -13.47
C PRO A 455 12.17 -21.87 -13.33
N ASN A 456 11.41 -22.59 -14.15
CA ASN A 456 9.95 -22.67 -14.00
C ASN A 456 9.59 -23.11 -12.57
N GLY A 457 8.61 -22.42 -11.96
CA GLY A 457 8.18 -22.66 -10.60
C GLY A 457 9.01 -21.97 -9.52
N THR A 458 10.05 -21.20 -9.87
CA THR A 458 10.78 -20.37 -8.89
C THR A 458 9.78 -19.46 -8.18
N THR A 459 9.78 -19.53 -6.85
CA THR A 459 8.86 -18.79 -5.99
C THR A 459 9.64 -17.74 -5.21
N ALA A 460 9.14 -16.51 -5.16
CA ALA A 460 9.60 -15.48 -4.25
C ALA A 460 8.59 -15.30 -3.11
N THR A 461 9.04 -15.21 -1.86
CA THR A 461 8.20 -14.94 -0.68
C THR A 461 8.88 -13.91 0.22
N ALA A 462 8.12 -13.25 1.08
CA ALA A 462 8.68 -12.28 2.01
C ALA A 462 7.85 -12.14 3.29
N THR A 463 8.49 -11.66 4.37
CA THR A 463 7.80 -11.35 5.63
C THR A 463 7.06 -10.02 5.53
N VAL A 464 7.69 -9.01 4.92
CA VAL A 464 7.12 -7.68 4.68
C VAL A 464 7.48 -7.21 3.26
N GLN A 465 6.50 -6.61 2.59
CA GLN A 465 6.72 -5.88 1.34
C GLN A 465 6.56 -4.37 1.59
N VAL A 466 7.58 -3.56 1.31
CA VAL A 466 7.49 -2.09 1.50
C VAL A 466 6.78 -1.38 0.34
N ALA A 467 6.63 -2.07 -0.79
CA ALA A 467 6.01 -1.58 -2.03
C ALA A 467 5.10 -2.65 -2.67
N GLY A 468 4.29 -3.34 -1.85
CA GLY A 468 3.35 -4.38 -2.31
C GLY A 468 2.34 -3.87 -3.33
N ARG A 469 2.07 -4.68 -4.38
CA ARG A 469 1.21 -4.29 -5.52
C ARG A 469 -0.05 -5.12 -5.62
N GLY A 470 -1.16 -4.45 -5.94
CA GLY A 470 -2.42 -5.05 -6.40
C GLY A 470 -2.69 -4.75 -7.87
N ARG A 471 -3.89 -5.12 -8.35
CA ARG A 471 -4.32 -4.81 -9.73
C ARG A 471 -4.58 -3.31 -9.91
N GLY A 472 -4.29 -2.81 -11.11
CA GLY A 472 -4.39 -1.38 -11.43
C GLY A 472 -3.48 -0.57 -10.50
N SER A 473 -4.03 0.48 -9.91
CA SER A 473 -3.34 1.36 -8.95
C SER A 473 -3.44 0.91 -7.49
N ASN A 474 -4.05 -0.24 -7.21
CA ASN A 474 -4.22 -0.70 -5.83
C ASN A 474 -2.87 -1.10 -5.22
N VAL A 475 -2.63 -0.67 -3.98
CA VAL A 475 -1.49 -1.09 -3.17
C VAL A 475 -1.88 -2.32 -2.35
N TRP A 476 -1.00 -3.32 -2.31
CA TRP A 476 -1.16 -4.45 -1.39
C TRP A 476 -0.50 -4.11 -0.07
N VAL A 477 -1.30 -4.08 0.99
CA VAL A 477 -0.85 -3.77 2.35
C VAL A 477 -0.39 -5.08 2.99
N SER A 478 0.81 -5.06 3.56
CA SER A 478 1.62 -6.23 3.90
C SER A 478 2.15 -6.22 5.34
N PRO A 479 1.30 -6.05 6.39
CA PRO A 479 1.73 -6.27 7.77
C PRO A 479 2.37 -7.65 7.98
N PRO A 480 3.26 -7.79 8.96
CA PRO A 480 3.81 -9.07 9.36
C PRO A 480 2.73 -10.13 9.61
N GLY A 481 3.00 -11.37 9.18
CA GLY A 481 2.08 -12.50 9.31
C GLY A 481 1.16 -12.72 8.10
N GLN A 482 1.29 -11.94 7.02
CA GLN A 482 0.65 -12.29 5.75
C GLN A 482 1.47 -13.33 4.98
N LEU A 483 0.77 -14.18 4.22
CA LEU A 483 1.40 -15.04 3.23
C LEU A 483 1.41 -14.31 1.89
N MET A 484 2.58 -13.83 1.47
CA MET A 484 2.78 -13.10 0.21
C MET A 484 3.83 -13.81 -0.62
N PHE A 485 3.45 -14.24 -1.82
CA PHE A 485 4.37 -14.95 -2.69
C PHE A 485 4.14 -14.62 -4.15
N SER A 486 5.16 -14.83 -4.98
CA SER A 486 5.07 -14.74 -6.43
C SER A 486 5.73 -15.96 -7.08
N VAL A 487 5.10 -16.57 -8.07
CA VAL A 487 5.63 -17.77 -8.76
C VAL A 487 5.87 -17.45 -10.22
N CYS A 488 7.04 -17.81 -10.73
CA CYS A 488 7.34 -17.78 -12.16
C CYS A 488 6.75 -19.02 -12.83
N VAL A 489 5.88 -18.84 -13.84
CA VAL A 489 5.23 -19.91 -14.59
C VAL A 489 5.57 -19.77 -16.07
N HIS A 490 6.38 -20.70 -16.57
CA HIS A 490 6.72 -20.79 -18.00
C HIS A 490 5.57 -21.51 -18.71
N HIS A 491 4.81 -20.75 -19.49
CA HIS A 491 3.63 -21.22 -20.21
C HIS A 491 3.96 -21.46 -21.69
N PRO A 492 3.86 -22.71 -22.19
CA PRO A 492 4.19 -23.04 -23.57
C PRO A 492 3.27 -22.34 -24.58
N ILE A 493 3.85 -21.80 -25.67
CA ILE A 493 3.08 -21.10 -26.71
C ILE A 493 2.08 -22.03 -27.42
N ASP A 494 2.44 -23.29 -27.63
CA ASP A 494 1.59 -24.29 -28.28
C ASP A 494 0.32 -24.62 -27.46
N LYS A 495 0.31 -24.27 -26.17
CA LYS A 495 -0.82 -24.46 -25.26
C LYS A 495 -1.79 -23.29 -25.23
N LEU A 496 -1.47 -22.10 -25.76
CA LEU A 496 -2.30 -20.90 -25.63
C LEU A 496 -3.75 -21.05 -26.11
N MET A 497 -3.98 -21.88 -27.14
CA MET A 497 -5.33 -22.10 -27.68
C MET A 497 -6.15 -23.08 -26.83
N SER A 498 -5.51 -24.08 -26.21
CA SER A 498 -6.18 -25.11 -25.41
C SER A 498 -6.22 -24.79 -23.92
N ALA A 499 -5.25 -24.01 -23.45
CA ALA A 499 -5.04 -23.62 -22.07
C ALA A 499 -4.66 -22.12 -21.98
N PRO A 500 -5.58 -21.18 -22.26
CA PRO A 500 -5.28 -19.75 -22.30
C PRO A 500 -4.74 -19.18 -20.96
N VAL A 501 -3.69 -18.34 -21.03
CA VAL A 501 -3.01 -17.73 -19.87
C VAL A 501 -3.96 -16.98 -18.92
N VAL A 502 -5.07 -16.44 -19.42
CA VAL A 502 -6.09 -15.75 -18.62
C VAL A 502 -6.67 -16.62 -17.49
N PHE A 503 -6.66 -17.95 -17.66
CA PHE A 503 -7.17 -18.87 -16.64
C PHE A 503 -6.20 -19.11 -15.49
N ILE A 504 -4.91 -18.77 -15.63
CA ILE A 504 -3.92 -18.97 -14.55
C ILE A 504 -4.37 -18.29 -13.25
N GLN A 505 -4.93 -17.08 -13.31
CA GLN A 505 -5.45 -16.40 -12.11
C GLN A 505 -6.60 -17.16 -11.42
N TYR A 506 -7.42 -17.88 -12.19
CA TYR A 506 -8.53 -18.69 -11.67
C TYR A 506 -8.00 -19.95 -10.99
N LEU A 507 -7.01 -20.61 -11.62
CA LEU A 507 -6.35 -21.79 -11.05
C LEU A 507 -5.71 -21.46 -9.71
N VAL A 508 -5.03 -20.31 -9.61
CA VAL A 508 -4.41 -19.84 -8.37
C VAL A 508 -5.47 -19.53 -7.31
N ALA A 509 -6.60 -18.93 -7.70
CA ALA A 509 -7.71 -18.67 -6.79
C ALA A 509 -8.29 -19.97 -6.22
N ILE A 510 -8.50 -20.97 -7.07
CA ILE A 510 -8.93 -22.31 -6.65
C ILE A 510 -7.87 -22.95 -5.76
N ALA A 511 -6.58 -22.86 -6.11
CA ALA A 511 -5.47 -23.42 -5.35
C ALA A 511 -5.34 -22.82 -3.95
N ILE A 512 -5.54 -21.51 -3.79
CA ILE A 512 -5.52 -20.85 -2.48
C ILE A 512 -6.68 -21.39 -1.62
N VAL A 513 -7.90 -21.42 -2.15
CA VAL A 513 -9.08 -21.88 -1.39
C VAL A 513 -8.96 -23.36 -1.02
N GLN A 514 -8.59 -24.21 -1.97
CA GLN A 514 -8.38 -25.64 -1.72
C GLN A 514 -7.20 -25.86 -0.78
N GLY A 515 -6.10 -25.13 -0.96
CA GLY A 515 -4.91 -25.21 -0.11
C GLY A 515 -5.22 -24.87 1.35
N VAL A 516 -6.02 -23.83 1.60
CA VAL A 516 -6.50 -23.51 2.95
C VAL A 516 -7.42 -24.61 3.47
N LYS A 517 -8.45 -25.00 2.72
CA LYS A 517 -9.45 -26.00 3.19
C LYS A 517 -8.87 -27.38 3.44
N THR A 518 -7.74 -27.70 2.83
CA THR A 518 -7.05 -29.00 2.98
C THR A 518 -5.75 -28.88 3.79
N TYR A 519 -5.52 -27.74 4.44
CA TYR A 519 -4.31 -27.48 5.22
C TYR A 519 -4.19 -28.41 6.44
N ASP A 520 -5.26 -28.48 7.24
CA ASP A 520 -5.36 -29.34 8.42
C ASP A 520 -6.84 -29.56 8.82
N LYS A 521 -7.07 -30.39 9.83
CA LYS A 521 -8.41 -30.64 10.39
C LYS A 521 -9.05 -29.34 10.89
N GLY A 522 -10.29 -29.10 10.49
CA GLY A 522 -11.08 -27.93 10.90
C GLY A 522 -11.03 -26.76 9.91
N TYR A 523 -10.10 -26.76 8.95
CA TYR A 523 -10.00 -25.71 7.93
C TYR A 523 -11.03 -25.86 6.80
N ASP A 524 -11.53 -27.08 6.58
CA ASP A 524 -12.46 -27.45 5.50
C ASP A 524 -13.78 -26.67 5.56
N THR A 525 -14.18 -26.27 6.76
CA THR A 525 -15.42 -25.54 7.04
C THR A 525 -15.28 -24.02 7.00
N LEU A 526 -14.06 -23.48 6.85
CA LEU A 526 -13.84 -22.03 6.86
C LEU A 526 -14.66 -21.37 5.74
N PRO A 527 -15.37 -20.26 6.03
CA PRO A 527 -16.32 -19.64 5.11
C PRO A 527 -15.62 -18.76 4.05
N ILE A 528 -14.63 -19.33 3.38
CA ILE A 528 -13.82 -18.68 2.33
C ILE A 528 -14.51 -18.84 0.99
N LYS A 529 -14.51 -17.76 0.21
CA LYS A 529 -15.20 -17.62 -1.06
C LYS A 529 -14.34 -16.87 -2.08
N LEU A 530 -14.69 -17.03 -3.34
CA LEU A 530 -14.07 -16.38 -4.49
C LEU A 530 -14.95 -15.23 -4.96
N LYS A 531 -14.34 -14.06 -5.13
CA LYS A 531 -14.94 -12.91 -5.83
C LYS A 531 -14.25 -12.76 -7.17
N TRP A 532 -15.04 -12.88 -8.24
CA TRP A 532 -14.56 -12.69 -9.61
C TRP A 532 -13.86 -11.33 -9.78
N PRO A 533 -12.73 -11.28 -10.50
CA PRO A 533 -12.06 -12.43 -11.13
C PRO A 533 -10.98 -13.08 -10.26
N ASN A 534 -10.46 -12.39 -9.25
CA ASN A 534 -9.14 -12.70 -8.70
C ASN A 534 -8.99 -12.43 -7.18
N ASP A 535 -10.09 -12.20 -6.46
CA ASP A 535 -10.04 -11.89 -5.03
C ASP A 535 -10.55 -13.05 -4.17
N ILE A 536 -9.95 -13.22 -2.99
CA ILE A 536 -10.37 -14.18 -1.97
C ILE A 536 -11.09 -13.43 -0.85
N TYR A 537 -12.29 -13.87 -0.51
CA TYR A 537 -13.14 -13.27 0.51
C TYR A 537 -13.48 -14.29 1.59
N ALA A 538 -13.83 -13.82 2.78
CA ALA A 538 -14.39 -14.65 3.83
C ALA A 538 -15.55 -13.95 4.52
N LEU A 539 -16.43 -14.72 5.17
CA LEU A 539 -17.47 -14.15 6.03
C LEU A 539 -16.81 -13.33 7.14
N ASP A 540 -17.26 -12.09 7.32
CA ASP A 540 -16.67 -11.16 8.27
C ASP A 540 -16.83 -11.67 9.71
N PRO A 541 -15.72 -11.93 10.44
CA PRO A 541 -15.80 -12.43 11.81
C PRO A 541 -16.39 -11.42 12.80
N SER A 542 -16.45 -10.13 12.46
CA SER A 542 -17.04 -9.10 13.32
C SER A 542 -18.57 -9.08 13.30
N ASP A 543 -19.18 -9.66 12.26
CA ASP A 543 -20.63 -9.87 12.16
C ASP A 543 -20.93 -11.23 11.51
N PRO A 544 -20.76 -12.33 12.26
CA PRO A 544 -20.94 -13.68 11.72
C PRO A 544 -22.41 -14.00 11.39
N THR A 545 -23.36 -13.14 11.78
CA THR A 545 -24.80 -13.32 11.56
C THR A 545 -25.30 -12.64 10.29
N CYS A 546 -24.69 -11.52 9.91
CA CYS A 546 -24.91 -10.91 8.62
C CYS A 546 -24.03 -11.60 7.57
N LYS A 547 -24.58 -11.92 6.40
CA LYS A 547 -23.82 -12.51 5.28
C LYS A 547 -22.90 -11.49 4.60
N THR A 548 -22.13 -10.74 5.40
CA THR A 548 -21.17 -9.74 4.96
C THR A 548 -19.81 -10.39 4.76
N TYR A 549 -19.23 -10.21 3.58
CA TYR A 549 -17.94 -10.78 3.25
C TYR A 549 -16.86 -9.69 3.30
N THR A 550 -15.64 -10.05 3.68
CA THR A 550 -14.48 -9.16 3.66
C THR A 550 -13.35 -9.78 2.85
N LYS A 551 -12.53 -8.95 2.20
CA LYS A 551 -11.41 -9.41 1.39
C LYS A 551 -10.28 -9.89 2.30
N ILE A 552 -9.83 -11.13 2.08
CA ILE A 552 -8.71 -11.72 2.80
C ILE A 552 -7.52 -12.07 1.90
N GLY A 553 -7.68 -12.01 0.58
CA GLY A 553 -6.63 -12.34 -0.37
C GLY A 553 -6.85 -11.73 -1.74
N GLY A 554 -5.79 -11.67 -2.54
CA GLY A 554 -5.84 -11.16 -3.90
C GLY A 554 -4.71 -11.72 -4.77
N ILE A 555 -4.99 -11.80 -6.07
CA ILE A 555 -4.07 -12.38 -7.07
C ILE A 555 -3.75 -11.34 -8.13
N LEU A 556 -2.50 -11.26 -8.55
CA LEU A 556 -2.00 -10.41 -9.61
C LEU A 556 -1.16 -11.27 -10.56
N VAL A 557 -1.59 -11.40 -11.81
CA VAL A 557 -0.84 -12.14 -12.84
C VAL A 557 -0.36 -11.16 -13.89
N ASN A 558 0.96 -11.15 -14.13
CA ASN A 558 1.60 -10.41 -15.21
C ASN A 558 2.28 -11.41 -16.14
N ALA A 559 2.14 -11.25 -17.45
CA ALA A 559 2.75 -12.14 -18.42
C ALA A 559 3.74 -11.37 -19.30
N HIS A 560 4.94 -11.93 -19.46
CA HIS A 560 5.97 -11.44 -20.36
C HIS A 560 6.07 -12.39 -21.53
N TYR A 561 6.15 -11.84 -22.73
CA TYR A 561 6.48 -12.63 -23.92
C TYR A 561 8.00 -12.66 -24.12
N SER A 562 8.57 -13.86 -24.24
CA SER A 562 9.97 -14.06 -24.53
C SER A 562 10.12 -15.09 -25.66
N SER A 563 10.20 -14.60 -26.91
CA SER A 563 10.48 -15.30 -28.19
C SER A 563 9.75 -16.62 -28.47
N SER A 564 9.88 -17.63 -27.60
CA SER A 564 9.32 -18.98 -27.71
C SER A 564 8.42 -19.40 -26.52
N GLU A 565 8.30 -18.59 -25.47
CA GLU A 565 7.43 -18.87 -24.32
C GLU A 565 6.81 -17.61 -23.70
N TYR A 566 5.69 -17.80 -22.99
CA TYR A 566 5.14 -16.78 -22.10
C TYR A 566 5.59 -17.06 -20.67
N ILE A 567 6.21 -16.09 -20.01
CA ILE A 567 6.56 -16.18 -18.60
C ILE A 567 5.52 -15.40 -17.80
N ALA A 568 4.64 -16.11 -17.11
CA ALA A 568 3.66 -15.52 -16.20
C ALA A 568 4.23 -15.43 -14.79
N VAL A 569 4.32 -14.21 -14.25
CA VAL A 569 4.60 -13.94 -12.84
C VAL A 569 3.26 -13.88 -12.10
N VAL A 570 3.00 -14.89 -11.29
CA VAL A 570 1.79 -15.05 -10.50
C VAL A 570 2.05 -14.57 -9.09
N GLY A 571 1.69 -13.33 -8.78
CA GLY A 571 1.68 -12.80 -7.42
C GLY A 571 0.38 -13.12 -6.68
N ALA A 572 0.48 -13.55 -5.42
CA ALA A 572 -0.66 -13.77 -4.54
C ALA A 572 -0.36 -13.28 -3.13
N GLY A 573 -1.35 -12.61 -2.53
CA GLY A 573 -1.33 -12.21 -1.12
C GLY A 573 -2.53 -12.81 -0.39
N LEU A 574 -2.28 -13.33 0.81
CA LEU A 574 -3.30 -13.90 1.70
C LEU A 574 -3.05 -13.45 3.14
N ASN A 575 -4.06 -12.85 3.75
CA ASN A 575 -4.05 -12.47 5.15
C ASN A 575 -4.14 -13.75 6.00
N ALA A 576 -3.01 -14.20 6.56
CA ALA A 576 -2.94 -15.49 7.24
C ALA A 576 -2.96 -15.34 8.76
N LEU A 577 -1.96 -14.67 9.33
CA LEU A 577 -1.74 -14.53 10.77
C LEU A 577 -1.81 -13.08 11.27
N ASN A 578 -1.80 -12.10 10.37
CA ASN A 578 -1.73 -10.70 10.76
C ASN A 578 -2.95 -10.30 11.64
N PRO A 579 -2.73 -9.59 12.75
CA PRO A 579 -3.79 -9.23 13.69
C PRO A 579 -4.63 -8.02 13.24
N ALA A 580 -3.98 -7.10 12.53
CA ALA A 580 -4.52 -5.86 11.99
C ALA A 580 -3.68 -5.47 10.74
N PRO A 581 -4.13 -4.51 9.92
CA PRO A 581 -5.46 -3.91 9.91
C PRO A 581 -6.52 -4.83 9.29
N THR A 582 -6.12 -5.82 8.49
CA THR A 582 -7.02 -6.66 7.70
C THR A 582 -7.45 -7.94 8.40
N THR A 583 -8.63 -8.46 8.04
CA THR A 583 -9.10 -9.78 8.48
C THR A 583 -8.19 -10.88 7.93
N SER A 584 -7.77 -11.79 8.81
CA SER A 584 -6.87 -12.91 8.50
C SER A 584 -7.50 -14.28 8.77
N LEU A 585 -6.90 -15.34 8.21
CA LEU A 585 -7.31 -16.73 8.49
C LEU A 585 -7.33 -17.02 9.99
N ASN A 586 -6.35 -16.52 10.75
CA ASN A 586 -6.30 -16.67 12.20
C ASN A 586 -7.55 -16.07 12.88
N ALA A 587 -8.00 -14.88 12.46
CA ALA A 587 -9.23 -14.29 12.98
C ALA A 587 -10.49 -15.13 12.65
N LEU A 588 -10.53 -15.73 11.45
CA LEU A 588 -11.60 -16.65 11.06
C LEU A 588 -11.59 -17.92 11.92
N LEU A 589 -10.43 -18.52 12.15
CA LEU A 589 -10.28 -19.72 12.99
C LEU A 589 -10.74 -19.44 14.42
N GLN A 590 -10.43 -18.26 14.96
CA GLN A 590 -10.86 -17.88 16.32
C GLN A 590 -12.37 -17.69 16.45
N THR A 591 -13.05 -17.30 15.37
CA THR A 591 -14.49 -16.95 15.37
C THR A 591 -15.37 -18.13 14.97
N PHE A 592 -15.03 -18.80 13.86
CA PHE A 592 -15.79 -19.90 13.28
C PHE A 592 -15.30 -21.26 13.78
N LYS A 593 -14.83 -21.33 15.03
CA LYS A 593 -14.28 -22.54 15.64
C LYS A 593 -15.22 -23.72 15.44
N THR A 594 -14.70 -24.78 14.84
CA THR A 594 -15.31 -26.10 14.88
C THR A 594 -14.94 -26.82 16.18
N THR A 595 -15.57 -27.96 16.43
CA THR A 595 -15.29 -28.86 17.56
C THR A 595 -13.82 -29.32 17.65
N SER A 596 -13.01 -29.13 16.60
CA SER A 596 -11.61 -29.59 16.53
C SER A 596 -10.56 -28.57 17.01
N ASN A 597 -10.95 -27.35 17.40
CA ASN A 597 -10.06 -26.27 17.86
C ASN A 597 -8.71 -26.19 17.10
N PRO A 598 -8.75 -25.90 15.79
CA PRO A 598 -7.57 -25.91 14.93
C PRO A 598 -6.51 -24.88 15.34
N GLU A 599 -5.24 -25.28 15.28
CA GLU A 599 -4.10 -24.38 15.48
C GLU A 599 -3.93 -23.41 14.29
N PRO A 600 -3.39 -22.20 14.52
CA PRO A 600 -3.07 -21.26 13.45
C PRO A 600 -2.10 -21.87 12.42
N PRO A 601 -2.18 -21.47 11.14
CA PRO A 601 -1.35 -22.05 10.11
C PRO A 601 0.09 -21.52 10.20
N SER A 602 1.09 -22.40 10.05
CA SER A 602 2.43 -21.95 9.66
C SER A 602 2.43 -21.53 8.19
N LEU A 603 3.11 -20.42 7.89
CA LEU A 603 3.14 -19.83 6.55
C LEU A 603 3.85 -20.76 5.56
N GLU A 604 4.90 -21.45 6.02
CA GLU A 604 5.71 -22.39 5.24
C GLU A 604 4.88 -23.60 4.78
N LYS A 605 4.16 -24.24 5.71
CA LYS A 605 3.29 -25.39 5.37
C LYS A 605 2.15 -24.94 4.46
N LEU A 606 1.58 -23.75 4.70
CA LEU A 606 0.46 -23.24 3.92
C LEU A 606 0.90 -22.90 2.49
N LEU A 607 2.06 -22.25 2.33
CA LEU A 607 2.65 -21.98 1.03
C LEU A 607 2.94 -23.27 0.28
N ALA A 608 3.58 -24.25 0.93
CA ALA A 608 3.84 -25.56 0.32
C ALA A 608 2.55 -26.24 -0.16
N ARG A 609 1.48 -26.18 0.64
CA ARG A 609 0.17 -26.73 0.27
C ARG A 609 -0.47 -26.01 -0.92
N ILE A 610 -0.41 -24.67 -0.94
CA ILE A 610 -0.97 -23.88 -2.05
C ILE A 610 -0.19 -24.12 -3.34
N LEU A 611 1.15 -24.14 -3.29
CA LEU A 611 1.99 -24.34 -4.48
C LEU A 611 1.79 -25.73 -5.09
N THR A 612 1.72 -26.77 -4.27
CA THR A 612 1.45 -28.14 -4.76
C THR A 612 0.05 -28.27 -5.35
N THR A 613 -0.96 -27.68 -4.70
CA THR A 613 -2.32 -27.64 -5.26
C THR A 613 -2.36 -26.87 -6.58
N PHE A 614 -1.63 -25.75 -6.68
CA PHE A 614 -1.56 -24.96 -7.91
C PHE A 614 -0.85 -25.73 -9.04
N GLU A 615 0.24 -26.41 -8.73
CA GLU A 615 0.96 -27.29 -9.65
C GLU A 615 0.05 -28.39 -10.23
N GLU A 616 -0.76 -29.03 -9.37
CA GLU A 616 -1.71 -30.05 -9.80
C GLU A 616 -2.77 -29.51 -10.77
N LEU A 617 -3.38 -28.39 -10.40
CA LEU A 617 -4.40 -27.73 -11.22
C LEU A 617 -3.79 -27.24 -12.54
N TYR A 618 -2.56 -26.72 -12.53
CA TYR A 618 -1.87 -26.26 -13.73
C TYR A 618 -1.52 -27.41 -14.67
N ALA A 619 -0.98 -28.52 -14.15
CA ALA A 619 -0.65 -29.71 -14.94
C ALA A 619 -1.89 -30.29 -15.63
N ARG A 620 -3.02 -30.36 -14.91
CA ARG A 620 -4.30 -30.74 -15.48
C ARG A 620 -4.78 -29.75 -16.55
N PHE A 621 -4.71 -28.46 -16.26
CA PHE A 621 -5.13 -27.41 -17.19
C PHE A 621 -4.40 -27.48 -18.53
N LEU A 622 -3.10 -27.78 -18.55
CA LEU A 622 -2.34 -27.97 -19.78
C LEU A 622 -2.80 -29.19 -20.63
N ARG A 623 -3.54 -30.13 -20.03
CA ARG A 623 -4.08 -31.30 -20.71
C ARG A 623 -5.52 -31.09 -21.18
N THR A 624 -6.38 -30.52 -20.35
CA THR A 624 -7.83 -30.47 -20.61
C THR A 624 -8.40 -29.07 -20.87
N GLY A 625 -7.60 -28.01 -20.66
CA GLY A 625 -8.10 -26.65 -20.67
C GLY A 625 -9.01 -26.34 -19.47
N PHE A 626 -9.73 -25.23 -19.51
CA PHE A 626 -10.71 -24.85 -18.47
C PHE A 626 -12.05 -25.56 -18.71
N ASP A 627 -12.07 -26.86 -18.45
CA ASP A 627 -13.22 -27.74 -18.65
C ASP A 627 -14.35 -27.55 -17.62
N LYS A 628 -15.40 -28.38 -17.71
CA LYS A 628 -16.57 -28.32 -16.82
C LYS A 628 -16.21 -28.56 -15.35
N GLU A 629 -15.22 -29.39 -15.06
CA GLU A 629 -14.85 -29.69 -13.69
C GLU A 629 -14.10 -28.51 -13.05
N PHE A 630 -13.25 -27.80 -13.80
CA PHE A 630 -12.66 -26.54 -13.31
C PHE A 630 -13.73 -25.49 -13.02
N GLU A 631 -14.73 -25.39 -13.90
CA GLU A 631 -15.89 -24.52 -13.68
C GLU A 631 -16.62 -24.89 -12.38
N ASP A 632 -16.88 -26.18 -12.13
CA ASP A 632 -17.54 -26.65 -10.90
C ASP A 632 -16.69 -26.40 -9.65
N MET A 633 -15.37 -26.61 -9.73
CA MET A 633 -14.44 -26.29 -8.65
C MET A 633 -14.46 -24.79 -8.32
N TYR A 634 -14.44 -23.92 -9.34
CA TYR A 634 -14.52 -22.48 -9.16
C TYR A 634 -15.86 -22.06 -8.55
N TYR A 635 -16.98 -22.53 -9.11
CA TYR A 635 -18.33 -22.16 -8.69
C TYR A 635 -18.71 -22.67 -7.30
N SER A 636 -18.14 -23.79 -6.84
CA SER A 636 -18.37 -24.30 -5.49
C SER A 636 -18.04 -23.29 -4.37
N ASN A 637 -17.13 -22.34 -4.65
CA ASN A 637 -16.73 -21.30 -3.72
C ASN A 637 -17.06 -19.89 -4.21
N TRP A 638 -17.80 -19.74 -5.31
CA TRP A 638 -18.08 -18.44 -5.92
C TRP A 638 -19.23 -17.68 -5.23
N LEU A 639 -19.12 -16.35 -5.14
CA LEU A 639 -20.12 -15.49 -4.47
C LEU A 639 -21.29 -15.02 -5.36
N HIS A 640 -21.17 -15.11 -6.69
CA HIS A 640 -21.95 -14.22 -7.56
C HIS A 640 -23.13 -14.89 -8.27
N MET A 641 -23.31 -16.20 -8.13
CA MET A 641 -24.33 -16.93 -8.91
C MET A 641 -25.73 -16.37 -8.67
N ASP A 642 -26.44 -16.09 -9.77
CA ASP A 642 -27.79 -15.52 -9.81
C ASP A 642 -27.96 -14.15 -9.13
N GLN A 643 -26.87 -13.47 -8.81
CA GLN A 643 -26.93 -12.12 -8.28
C GLN A 643 -27.49 -11.16 -9.34
N ILE A 644 -28.46 -10.34 -8.93
CA ILE A 644 -28.98 -9.27 -9.78
C ILE A 644 -28.08 -8.04 -9.62
N VAL A 645 -27.63 -7.53 -10.76
CA VAL A 645 -26.69 -6.44 -10.88
C VAL A 645 -27.22 -5.37 -11.83
N THR A 646 -26.73 -4.15 -11.67
CA THR A 646 -27.00 -3.03 -12.58
C THR A 646 -25.75 -2.74 -13.40
N LEU A 647 -25.85 -2.83 -14.72
CA LEU A 647 -24.81 -2.53 -15.69
C LEU A 647 -24.87 -1.03 -16.02
N GLU A 648 -24.16 -0.19 -15.25
CA GLU A 648 -24.21 1.27 -15.45
C GLU A 648 -23.69 1.70 -16.82
N ALA A 649 -22.64 1.04 -17.31
CA ALA A 649 -22.05 1.32 -18.61
C ALA A 649 -23.03 1.07 -19.77
N GLU A 650 -24.03 0.22 -19.55
CA GLU A 650 -25.04 -0.18 -20.53
C GLU A 650 -26.38 0.52 -20.23
N GLY A 651 -26.33 1.78 -19.78
CA GLY A 651 -27.53 2.57 -19.53
C GLY A 651 -28.31 2.16 -18.28
N GLY A 652 -27.67 1.48 -17.32
CA GLY A 652 -28.31 1.05 -16.07
C GLY A 652 -29.17 -0.22 -16.23
N VAL A 653 -28.88 -1.04 -17.24
CA VAL A 653 -29.58 -2.30 -17.48
C VAL A 653 -29.45 -3.23 -16.27
N ARG A 654 -30.57 -3.83 -15.83
CA ARG A 654 -30.56 -4.90 -14.83
C ARG A 654 -30.18 -6.22 -15.50
N ALA A 655 -29.28 -6.97 -14.89
CA ALA A 655 -28.86 -8.28 -15.37
C ALA A 655 -28.68 -9.25 -14.21
N LYS A 656 -28.72 -10.55 -14.49
CA LYS A 656 -28.46 -11.64 -13.55
C LYS A 656 -27.14 -12.32 -13.90
N ILE A 657 -26.23 -12.43 -12.95
CA ILE A 657 -24.95 -13.13 -13.15
C ILE A 657 -25.19 -14.63 -13.32
N LYS A 658 -24.58 -15.21 -14.37
CA LYS A 658 -24.78 -16.62 -14.74
C LYS A 658 -23.51 -17.47 -14.76
N GLY A 659 -22.34 -16.86 -14.82
CA GLY A 659 -21.14 -17.64 -15.07
C GLY A 659 -19.94 -16.81 -15.50
N ILE A 660 -18.91 -17.53 -15.91
CA ILE A 660 -17.82 -17.03 -16.73
C ILE A 660 -17.77 -17.80 -18.04
N THR A 661 -17.25 -17.19 -19.11
CA THR A 661 -17.01 -17.90 -20.36
C THR A 661 -15.83 -18.87 -20.20
N ARG A 662 -15.86 -20.02 -20.90
CA ARG A 662 -14.81 -21.06 -20.80
C ARG A 662 -13.60 -20.83 -21.69
N ASP A 663 -13.69 -19.88 -22.61
CA ASP A 663 -12.63 -19.49 -23.54
C ASP A 663 -11.75 -18.36 -22.96
N TYR A 664 -12.36 -17.40 -22.26
CA TYR A 664 -11.69 -16.18 -21.82
C TYR A 664 -11.98 -15.78 -20.36
N GLY A 665 -12.85 -16.50 -19.65
CA GLY A 665 -13.22 -16.17 -18.28
C GLY A 665 -14.02 -14.86 -18.15
N LEU A 666 -14.72 -14.43 -19.20
CA LEU A 666 -15.51 -13.19 -19.17
C LEU A 666 -16.76 -13.40 -18.31
N LEU A 667 -17.13 -12.42 -17.49
CA LEU A 667 -18.32 -12.53 -16.63
C LEU A 667 -19.59 -12.51 -17.50
N ILE A 668 -20.43 -13.54 -17.36
CA ILE A 668 -21.68 -13.70 -18.09
C ILE A 668 -22.82 -13.10 -17.26
N ALA A 669 -23.54 -12.14 -17.84
CA ALA A 669 -24.72 -11.54 -17.24
C ALA A 669 -25.92 -11.57 -18.20
N GLU A 670 -27.02 -12.19 -17.79
CA GLU A 670 -28.26 -12.28 -18.57
C GLU A 670 -29.17 -11.08 -18.29
N GLU A 671 -29.55 -10.34 -19.32
CA GLU A 671 -30.38 -9.15 -19.20
C GLU A 671 -31.79 -9.48 -18.69
N LEU A 672 -32.28 -8.63 -17.78
CA LEU A 672 -33.60 -8.76 -17.16
C LEU A 672 -34.51 -7.62 -17.63
N GLY A 673 -35.72 -7.98 -18.04
CA GLY A 673 -36.80 -7.07 -18.39
C GLY A 673 -37.76 -6.82 -17.22
N TRP A 674 -39.03 -6.59 -17.53
CA TRP A 674 -40.06 -6.36 -16.53
C TRP A 674 -40.21 -7.55 -15.57
N GLU A 675 -40.38 -7.28 -14.27
CA GLU A 675 -40.44 -8.28 -13.19
C GLU A 675 -39.25 -9.25 -13.14
N ASP A 676 -38.04 -8.78 -13.48
CA ASP A 676 -36.81 -9.59 -13.48
C ASP A 676 -36.89 -10.85 -14.39
N ARG A 677 -37.69 -10.79 -15.45
CA ARG A 677 -37.79 -11.86 -16.45
C ARG A 677 -36.64 -11.79 -17.46
N PRO A 678 -35.97 -12.91 -17.81
CA PRO A 678 -34.91 -12.90 -18.82
C PRO A 678 -35.39 -12.38 -20.18
N THR A 679 -34.60 -11.52 -20.83
CA THR A 679 -34.87 -11.04 -22.19
C THR A 679 -34.24 -11.95 -23.26
N GLY A 680 -33.37 -12.88 -22.86
CA GLY A 680 -32.57 -13.73 -23.75
C GLY A 680 -31.28 -13.07 -24.24
N LYS A 681 -31.06 -11.78 -23.95
CA LYS A 681 -29.81 -11.08 -24.26
C LYS A 681 -28.78 -11.34 -23.16
N VAL A 682 -27.55 -11.65 -23.58
CA VAL A 682 -26.43 -11.98 -22.67
C VAL A 682 -25.27 -11.03 -22.90
N TRP A 683 -24.72 -10.53 -21.81
CA TRP A 683 -23.55 -9.67 -21.78
C TRP A 683 -22.32 -10.47 -21.34
N GLN A 684 -21.17 -10.22 -21.97
CA GLN A 684 -19.88 -10.78 -21.58
C GLN A 684 -18.96 -9.63 -21.18
N LEU A 685 -18.52 -9.62 -19.92
CA LEU A 685 -17.84 -8.47 -19.33
C LEU A 685 -16.39 -8.81 -18.98
N GLN A 686 -15.45 -8.01 -19.47
CA GLN A 686 -14.02 -8.17 -19.22
C GLN A 686 -13.60 -7.57 -17.88
N SER A 687 -12.68 -8.24 -17.18
CA SER A 687 -12.18 -7.90 -15.85
C SER A 687 -11.34 -6.62 -15.76
N ASP A 688 -10.67 -6.25 -16.84
CA ASP A 688 -9.80 -5.07 -16.87
C ASP A 688 -10.56 -3.80 -17.22
N SER A 689 -11.68 -3.94 -17.93
CA SER A 689 -12.55 -2.82 -18.32
C SER A 689 -13.72 -2.62 -17.36
N ASN A 690 -13.99 -3.55 -16.43
CA ASN A 690 -15.13 -3.45 -15.52
C ASN A 690 -14.73 -3.60 -14.05
N SER A 691 -15.42 -2.85 -13.18
CA SER A 691 -15.38 -2.95 -11.73
C SER A 691 -16.71 -3.51 -11.23
N PHE A 692 -16.64 -4.48 -10.31
CA PHE A 692 -17.82 -5.10 -9.70
C PHE A 692 -17.91 -4.76 -8.21
N ASP A 693 -18.79 -3.82 -7.86
CA ASP A 693 -19.19 -3.51 -6.49
C ASP A 693 -20.35 -4.43 -6.09
N PHE A 694 -19.95 -5.60 -5.58
CA PHE A 694 -20.85 -6.67 -5.18
C PHE A 694 -21.86 -6.25 -4.10
N PHE A 695 -21.45 -5.40 -3.14
CA PHE A 695 -22.32 -5.01 -2.02
C PHE A 695 -23.46 -4.09 -2.47
N LYS A 696 -23.26 -3.39 -3.59
CA LYS A 696 -24.30 -2.54 -4.20
C LYS A 696 -24.98 -3.19 -5.41
N GLY A 697 -24.57 -4.41 -5.79
CA GLY A 697 -25.03 -5.07 -7.01
C GLY A 697 -24.75 -4.23 -8.26
N LEU A 698 -23.54 -3.68 -8.38
CA LEU A 698 -23.23 -2.66 -9.38
C LEU A 698 -22.01 -3.03 -10.22
N LEU A 699 -22.16 -2.99 -11.55
CA LEU A 699 -21.08 -3.17 -12.51
C LEU A 699 -20.87 -1.87 -13.28
N LYS A 700 -19.64 -1.37 -13.20
CA LYS A 700 -19.20 -0.11 -13.81
C LYS A 700 -18.06 -0.35 -14.77
N ARG A 701 -18.00 0.38 -15.88
CA ARG A 701 -16.78 0.43 -16.69
C ARG A 701 -15.71 1.19 -15.91
N LYS A 702 -14.50 0.65 -15.83
CA LYS A 702 -13.33 1.40 -15.36
C LYS A 702 -13.05 2.47 -16.43
N MET A 703 -13.01 3.74 -16.01
CA MET A 703 -12.71 4.85 -16.92
C MET A 703 -11.25 4.84 -17.32
#